data_AF-L0RC65-F1
#
_entry.id   AF-L0RC65-F1
#
_cell.length_a   1.000
_cell.length_b   1.000
_cell.length_c   1.000
_cell.angle_alpha   90.00
_cell.angle_beta   90.00
_cell.angle_gamma   90.00
#
_symmetry.space_group_name_H-M   'P 1'
#
loop_
_entity.id
_entity.type
_entity.pdbx_description
1 polymer ?
#
loop_
_entity_poly.entity_id
_entity_poly.type
_entity_poly.pdbx_seq_one_letter_code
_entity_poly.pdbx_strand_id
1 'polypeptide(L)'
;MSVINLEYLFQPRSVAVIGATNDPANAGNILMRNLMGGGFPGPVMPVSTDAEAISGVLTYKDVEHLPKVPDLAVICRPLAECPELLAKLSEIGVKASALIGSGFSVISEDERDRLCGELLSAANSPQMRILGPKSLGFIIPALNLNASIAPLPAKAGKIAFVSQSDSFIPTVLDWAATNDIGFSHVISLGSRIDLTFGDVLDYLGSDAQTRSILLYIESINDARDFMSAARAASRNKPVLAIRPGQSLQHVTRELSRLDNSMIARADEVYDVAFRRAGMLRVQTIDGLFDAAQTLASLRQPVRGNRLAIIANGTSAGLTAADGLIRRGGKLSNLSPETIEKLEEIFEGHWSKSNPVNIKFDTAGQKYMDAIKVLIKDKDVDAVLVVHVPFAGISGEAVAEILAKGLKKIRRMVLTSWLGSGMSRKPRKIFSHAGIPTYESADQAVRAFMYMAEYQRNQELLTETPDSLPTDFFPDTTTARETVFKAIAEGREDLNEPEARKVLAAYGLPVVETKVALSAREAVIAADEIGCPVALKIRSPQINQPYDVGGVVLDLESPEKVWEAAATMLTRVNRQRPDAYIEGFTVQKMGRRLGAHELFISASADTTFGPIIHFGHGGMTREVVRDQAVAMVPLNMSLARELISRTRISRLLSGTPTQPPADIEDLCLTLIQVSQLFIDVPQIAHLDINPLYVDDTGVLALGAKIIVAECGEDCPQLAIRPYPRELEECVVLKDSRQVTLRPIRPEDEPAHYEFLSRVSDEDMRMRFFGVVRRDFDHKDMSRFTQINYDREMAFIATAMGENGHPETLGVVRTSTKPDNSEAEFAILIRSDLKGTGLGSMLFHKIIRYTKERRTHWLVGQTLFENKAMQGLSRKFGFVISENYEEDLVEMRLDCSQE
;
A
#
# COMPACT_ATOMS: atom_id res chain seq x y z
N MET A 1 16.28 8.50 3.38
CA MET A 1 17.61 7.95 3.74
C MET A 1 17.94 6.62 3.01
N SER A 2 17.20 6.21 1.97
CA SER A 2 16.93 4.76 1.91
C SER A 2 17.97 3.84 1.26
N VAL A 3 18.76 4.27 0.26
CA VAL A 3 19.66 3.35 -0.49
C VAL A 3 21.15 3.63 -0.26
N ILE A 4 21.50 4.64 0.55
CA ILE A 4 22.91 4.98 0.82
C ILE A 4 23.64 3.74 1.35
N ASN A 5 24.76 3.43 0.71
CA ASN A 5 25.68 2.36 1.04
C ASN A 5 25.12 0.93 1.05
N LEU A 6 23.88 0.70 0.57
CA LEU A 6 23.31 -0.66 0.49
C LEU A 6 24.02 -1.55 -0.54
N GLU A 7 24.67 -0.95 -1.54
CA GLU A 7 25.52 -1.69 -2.49
C GLU A 7 26.70 -2.37 -1.78
N TYR A 8 27.25 -1.79 -0.71
CA TYR A 8 28.31 -2.42 0.07
C TYR A 8 27.79 -3.59 0.91
N LEU A 9 26.49 -3.59 1.26
CA LEU A 9 25.86 -4.70 1.95
C LEU A 9 25.51 -5.83 0.97
N PHE A 10 24.86 -5.53 -0.16
CA PHE A 10 24.29 -6.52 -1.07
C PHE A 10 25.14 -6.82 -2.32
N GLN A 11 26.17 -6.03 -2.62
CA GLN A 11 27.14 -6.30 -3.67
C GLN A 11 28.59 -6.09 -3.19
N PRO A 12 28.99 -6.62 -2.02
CA PRO A 12 30.33 -6.43 -1.50
C PRO A 12 31.35 -7.12 -2.41
N ARG A 13 32.50 -6.47 -2.61
CA ARG A 13 33.67 -7.08 -3.23
C ARG A 13 34.58 -7.73 -2.19
N SER A 14 34.33 -7.51 -0.90
CA SER A 14 35.11 -8.05 0.21
C SER A 14 34.35 -8.09 1.52
N VAL A 15 34.66 -9.11 2.33
CA VAL A 15 33.93 -9.39 3.58
C VAL A 15 34.93 -9.61 4.71
N ALA A 16 34.77 -8.88 5.82
CA ALA A 16 35.42 -9.18 7.08
C ALA A 16 34.45 -9.92 8.01
N VAL A 17 34.94 -10.95 8.71
CA VAL A 17 34.13 -11.74 9.66
C VAL A 17 34.72 -11.61 11.04
N ILE A 18 34.03 -10.89 11.93
CA ILE A 18 34.49 -10.56 13.28
C ILE A 18 33.83 -11.49 14.28
N GLY A 19 34.65 -12.13 15.12
CA GLY A 19 34.20 -13.24 15.97
C GLY A 19 34.27 -14.60 15.26
N ALA A 20 35.11 -14.72 14.23
CA ALA A 20 35.39 -16.01 13.61
C ALA A 20 36.08 -16.94 14.63
N THR A 21 35.68 -18.22 14.65
CA THR A 21 36.26 -19.24 15.53
C THR A 21 36.23 -20.63 14.86
N ASN A 22 36.99 -21.58 15.41
CA ASN A 22 36.96 -22.99 15.02
C ASN A 22 35.92 -23.82 15.81
N ASP A 23 35.21 -23.23 16.78
CA ASP A 23 34.10 -23.87 17.47
C ASP A 23 32.90 -24.09 16.51
N PRO A 24 32.53 -25.35 16.18
CA PRO A 24 31.46 -25.64 15.22
C PRO A 24 30.07 -25.14 15.62
N ALA A 25 29.82 -24.91 16.91
CA ALA A 25 28.53 -24.44 17.40
C ALA A 25 28.38 -22.90 17.31
N ASN A 26 29.48 -22.18 17.13
CA ASN A 26 29.49 -20.74 17.14
C ASN A 26 29.04 -20.14 15.80
N ALA A 27 28.26 -19.05 15.85
CA ALA A 27 27.77 -18.33 14.67
C ALA A 27 28.89 -17.90 13.71
N GLY A 28 30.05 -17.46 14.23
CA GLY A 28 31.21 -17.08 13.42
C GLY A 28 31.78 -18.24 12.60
N ASN A 29 31.80 -19.46 13.16
CA ASN A 29 32.24 -20.65 12.42
C ASN A 29 31.25 -21.04 11.33
N ILE A 30 29.95 -21.06 11.67
CA ILE A 30 28.87 -21.40 10.72
C ILE A 30 28.89 -20.42 9.54
N LEU A 31 29.03 -19.12 9.82
CA LEU A 31 29.14 -18.10 8.78
C LEU A 31 30.36 -18.31 7.88
N MET A 32 31.55 -18.53 8.46
CA MET A 32 32.77 -18.80 7.68
C MET A 32 32.59 -20.02 6.77
N ARG A 33 32.02 -21.11 7.29
CA ARG A 33 31.74 -22.32 6.50
C ARG A 33 30.77 -22.04 5.36
N ASN A 34 29.70 -21.30 5.63
CA ASN A 34 28.68 -20.97 4.63
C ASN A 34 29.22 -20.04 3.54
N LEU A 35 30.02 -19.03 3.92
CA LEU A 35 30.64 -18.08 3.01
C LEU A 35 31.67 -18.76 2.09
N MET A 36 32.54 -19.59 2.67
CA MET A 36 33.53 -20.35 1.92
C MET A 36 32.89 -21.44 1.05
N GLY A 37 31.88 -22.14 1.58
CA GLY A 37 31.12 -23.15 0.84
C GLY A 37 30.27 -22.59 -0.29
N GLY A 38 29.88 -21.31 -0.20
CA GLY A 38 29.18 -20.58 -1.27
C GLY A 38 30.07 -20.30 -2.48
N GLY A 39 31.39 -20.17 -2.29
CA GLY A 39 32.32 -19.84 -3.37
C GLY A 39 32.40 -18.35 -3.69
N PHE A 40 32.30 -17.49 -2.67
CA PHE A 40 32.43 -16.04 -2.83
C PHE A 40 33.77 -15.67 -3.49
N PRO A 41 33.77 -14.89 -4.58
CA PRO A 41 34.99 -14.64 -5.36
C PRO A 41 35.92 -13.59 -4.74
N GLY A 42 35.42 -12.77 -3.80
CA GLY A 42 36.20 -11.71 -3.16
C GLY A 42 37.00 -12.19 -1.94
N PRO A 43 37.94 -11.38 -1.42
CA PRO A 43 38.69 -11.71 -0.21
C PRO A 43 37.77 -11.77 1.01
N VAL A 44 37.96 -12.84 1.79
CA VAL A 44 37.33 -13.07 3.10
C VAL A 44 38.40 -12.89 4.17
N MET A 45 38.15 -12.01 5.14
CA MET A 45 39.12 -11.62 6.16
C MET A 45 38.58 -11.93 7.56
N PRO A 46 38.88 -13.11 8.12
CA PRO A 46 38.44 -13.46 9.47
C PRO A 46 39.26 -12.72 10.53
N VAL A 47 38.58 -12.12 11.51
CA VAL A 47 39.18 -11.46 12.67
C VAL A 47 38.96 -12.34 13.90
N SER A 48 40.06 -12.80 14.49
CA SER A 48 40.08 -13.71 15.63
C SER A 48 41.37 -13.60 16.43
N THR A 49 41.28 -13.64 17.75
CA THR A 49 42.43 -13.69 18.67
C THR A 49 42.86 -15.12 19.01
N ASP A 50 41.99 -16.10 18.78
CA ASP A 50 42.08 -17.43 19.40
C ASP A 50 42.65 -18.50 18.46
N ALA A 51 42.64 -18.24 17.16
CA ALA A 51 43.09 -19.18 16.13
C ALA A 51 43.87 -18.45 15.03
N GLU A 52 44.95 -19.06 14.55
CA GLU A 52 45.79 -18.55 13.45
C GLU A 52 45.12 -18.70 12.07
N ALA A 53 44.28 -19.73 11.91
CA ALA A 53 43.53 -19.98 10.68
C ALA A 53 42.14 -20.55 10.97
N ILE A 54 41.15 -20.14 10.16
CA ILE A 54 39.76 -20.56 10.24
C ILE A 54 39.27 -20.92 8.84
N SER A 55 38.72 -22.13 8.68
CA SER A 55 38.29 -22.66 7.38
C SER A 55 39.37 -22.57 6.28
N GLY A 56 40.65 -22.65 6.67
CA GLY A 56 41.80 -22.56 5.76
C GLY A 56 42.27 -21.14 5.41
N VAL A 57 41.69 -20.10 6.01
CA VAL A 57 42.06 -18.69 5.81
C VAL A 57 42.77 -18.14 7.05
N LEU A 58 43.87 -17.41 6.85
CA LEU A 58 44.61 -16.75 7.93
C LEU A 58 43.77 -15.67 8.61
N THR A 59 43.87 -15.58 9.93
CA THR A 59 43.14 -14.62 10.74
C THR A 59 43.94 -13.35 11.02
N TYR A 60 43.22 -12.27 11.28
CA TYR A 60 43.76 -10.99 11.73
C TYR A 60 43.41 -10.77 13.21
N LYS A 61 44.33 -10.13 13.94
CA LYS A 61 44.18 -9.92 15.40
C LYS A 61 43.03 -8.97 15.76
N ASP A 62 42.86 -7.94 14.95
CA ASP A 62 41.82 -6.91 15.12
C ASP A 62 41.46 -6.30 13.75
N VAL A 63 40.50 -5.37 13.76
CA VAL A 63 39.98 -4.71 12.56
C VAL A 63 40.96 -3.70 11.94
N GLU A 64 41.90 -3.17 12.73
CA GLU A 64 42.88 -2.16 12.27
C GLU A 64 44.00 -2.82 11.46
N HIS A 65 44.31 -4.08 11.75
CA HIS A 65 45.31 -4.88 11.03
C HIS A 65 44.77 -5.56 9.75
N LEU A 66 43.55 -5.24 9.32
CA LEU A 66 43.02 -5.75 8.06
C LEU A 66 43.86 -5.25 6.88
N PRO A 67 44.17 -6.11 5.89
CA PRO A 67 45.06 -5.76 4.77
C PRO A 67 44.43 -4.75 3.81
N LYS A 68 43.11 -4.57 3.90
CA LYS A 68 42.32 -3.58 3.18
C LYS A 68 41.05 -3.28 3.95
N VAL A 69 40.47 -2.11 3.69
CA VAL A 69 39.12 -1.77 4.19
C VAL A 69 38.10 -2.72 3.55
N PRO A 70 37.33 -3.50 4.34
CA PRO A 70 36.27 -4.34 3.81
C PRO A 70 35.07 -3.51 3.38
N ASP A 71 34.38 -3.97 2.33
CA ASP A 71 33.08 -3.38 1.95
C ASP A 71 32.00 -3.72 2.99
N LEU A 72 32.03 -4.97 3.48
CA LEU A 72 31.10 -5.52 4.47
C LEU A 72 31.84 -6.08 5.69
N ALA A 73 31.41 -5.69 6.88
CA ALA A 73 31.84 -6.29 8.14
C ALA A 73 30.69 -7.08 8.81
N VAL A 74 30.84 -8.40 8.93
CA VAL A 74 29.87 -9.26 9.61
C VAL A 74 30.34 -9.53 11.03
N ILE A 75 29.57 -9.10 12.03
CA ILE A 75 29.90 -9.19 13.45
C ILE A 75 29.09 -10.31 14.11
N CYS A 76 29.80 -11.32 14.61
CA CYS A 76 29.25 -12.48 15.34
C CYS A 76 29.67 -12.45 16.83
N ARG A 77 29.78 -11.26 17.43
CA ARG A 77 30.15 -11.02 18.84
C ARG A 77 28.92 -10.64 19.67
N PRO A 78 28.97 -10.73 21.01
CA PRO A 78 27.90 -10.24 21.89
C PRO A 78 27.55 -8.78 21.60
N LEU A 79 26.26 -8.45 21.65
CA LEU A 79 25.77 -7.13 21.21
C LEU A 79 26.36 -5.96 22.03
N ALA A 80 26.72 -6.19 23.29
CA ALA A 80 27.37 -5.20 24.16
C ALA A 80 28.78 -4.79 23.68
N GLU A 81 29.47 -5.63 22.91
CA GLU A 81 30.80 -5.33 22.35
C GLU A 81 30.71 -4.61 20.99
N CYS A 82 29.54 -4.65 20.35
CA CYS A 82 29.36 -4.13 19.00
C CYS A 82 29.57 -2.61 18.86
N PRO A 83 29.19 -1.72 19.80
CA PRO A 83 29.41 -0.28 19.65
C PRO A 83 30.89 0.07 19.45
N GLU A 84 31.79 -0.49 20.25
CA GLU A 84 33.23 -0.24 20.13
C GLU A 84 33.78 -0.74 18.78
N LEU A 85 33.34 -1.93 18.34
CA LEU A 85 33.74 -2.49 17.05
C LEU A 85 33.23 -1.65 15.88
N LEU A 86 31.98 -1.20 15.93
CA LEU A 86 31.39 -0.35 14.90
C LEU A 86 32.11 0.99 14.78
N ALA A 87 32.50 1.60 15.91
CA ALA A 87 33.28 2.84 15.91
C ALA A 87 34.62 2.66 15.16
N LYS A 88 35.38 1.60 15.49
CA LYS A 88 36.64 1.28 14.81
C LYS A 88 36.46 0.99 13.32
N LEU A 89 35.39 0.26 12.95
CA LEU A 89 35.07 -0.03 11.56
C LEU A 89 34.69 1.23 10.78
N SER A 90 33.96 2.14 11.41
CA SER A 90 33.59 3.43 10.84
C SER A 90 34.83 4.30 10.58
N GLU A 91 35.78 4.33 11.53
CA GLU A 91 37.04 5.08 11.41
C GLU A 91 37.93 4.61 10.25
N ILE A 92 38.04 3.29 10.03
CA ILE A 92 38.77 2.76 8.88
C ILE A 92 38.00 2.90 7.55
N GLY A 93 36.74 3.33 7.60
CA GLY A 93 35.92 3.68 6.43
C GLY A 93 34.97 2.60 5.92
N VAL A 94 34.63 1.58 6.72
CA VAL A 94 33.64 0.56 6.36
C VAL A 94 32.26 1.19 6.17
N LYS A 95 31.53 0.77 5.13
CA LYS A 95 30.25 1.37 4.74
C LYS A 95 29.04 0.53 5.10
N ALA A 96 29.20 -0.75 5.39
CA ALA A 96 28.11 -1.63 5.80
C ALA A 96 28.55 -2.66 6.84
N SER A 97 27.69 -2.92 7.82
CA SER A 97 27.87 -3.96 8.82
C SER A 97 26.62 -4.80 9.02
N ALA A 98 26.80 -6.09 9.32
CA ALA A 98 25.72 -7.00 9.68
C ALA A 98 25.96 -7.58 11.08
N LEU A 99 25.01 -7.37 11.99
CA LEU A 99 25.05 -7.86 13.36
C LEU A 99 24.28 -9.17 13.47
N ILE A 100 25.00 -10.29 13.59
CA ILE A 100 24.43 -11.64 13.64
C ILE A 100 24.47 -12.16 15.07
N GLY A 101 23.35 -12.74 15.54
CA GLY A 101 23.25 -13.32 16.88
C GLY A 101 21.86 -13.20 17.50
N SER A 102 21.77 -13.43 18.81
CA SER A 102 20.49 -13.53 19.55
C SER A 102 19.74 -12.21 19.78
N GLY A 103 20.33 -11.06 19.43
CA GLY A 103 19.72 -9.74 19.60
C GLY A 103 19.54 -9.34 21.07
N PHE A 104 18.37 -8.78 21.40
CA PHE A 104 18.06 -8.14 22.70
C PHE A 104 17.36 -9.03 23.73
N SER A 105 17.34 -10.35 23.53
CA SER A 105 16.43 -11.27 24.24
C SER A 105 16.61 -11.38 25.77
N VAL A 106 17.63 -10.74 26.36
CA VAL A 106 18.00 -10.82 27.79
C VAL A 106 18.12 -9.44 28.46
N ILE A 107 17.68 -8.37 27.80
CA ILE A 107 17.94 -6.98 28.19
C ILE A 107 16.62 -6.23 28.48
N SER A 108 16.62 -5.24 29.40
CA SER A 108 15.45 -4.40 29.70
C SER A 108 15.15 -3.42 28.55
N GLU A 109 13.94 -2.81 28.53
CA GLU A 109 13.57 -1.83 27.49
C GLU A 109 14.49 -0.60 27.51
N ASP A 110 14.77 -0.05 28.70
CA ASP A 110 15.66 1.12 28.84
C ASP A 110 17.08 0.83 28.35
N GLU A 111 17.59 -0.37 28.64
CA GLU A 111 18.93 -0.78 28.24
C GLU A 111 18.99 -1.13 26.74
N ARG A 112 17.90 -1.64 26.17
CA ARG A 112 17.75 -1.83 24.71
C ARG A 112 17.83 -0.49 23.98
N ASP A 113 17.04 0.49 24.40
CA ASP A 113 16.94 1.77 23.68
C ASP A 113 18.25 2.56 23.79
N ARG A 114 18.91 2.50 24.96
CA ARG A 114 20.26 3.03 25.14
C ARG A 114 21.28 2.36 24.20
N LEU A 115 21.31 1.03 24.17
CA LEU A 115 22.26 0.30 23.32
C LEU A 115 22.00 0.53 21.83
N CYS A 116 20.74 0.65 21.41
CA CYS A 116 20.38 1.06 20.05
C CYS A 116 20.97 2.44 19.71
N GLY A 117 20.83 3.42 20.61
CA GLY A 117 21.43 4.75 20.45
C GLY A 117 22.95 4.71 20.35
N GLU A 118 23.62 3.90 21.18
CA GLU A 118 25.07 3.71 21.16
C GLU A 118 25.54 3.06 19.84
N LEU A 119 24.83 2.04 19.33
CA LEU A 119 25.13 1.37 18.05
C LEU A 119 25.00 2.33 16.86
N LEU A 120 23.91 3.10 16.80
CA LEU A 120 23.67 4.06 15.73
C LEU A 120 24.68 5.20 15.74
N SER A 121 25.03 5.69 16.93
CA SER A 121 26.05 6.74 17.10
C SER A 121 27.43 6.23 16.70
N ALA A 122 27.79 5.01 17.09
CA ALA A 122 29.07 4.39 16.73
C ALA A 122 29.21 4.14 15.22
N ALA A 123 28.11 3.78 14.55
CA ALA A 123 28.12 3.61 13.10
C ALA A 123 28.14 4.95 12.34
N ASN A 124 27.88 6.08 13.01
CA ASN A 124 27.77 7.39 12.38
C ASN A 124 26.80 7.38 11.19
N SER A 125 25.61 6.80 11.39
CA SER A 125 24.60 6.68 10.33
C SER A 125 24.28 8.07 9.73
N PRO A 126 24.27 8.25 8.40
CA PRO A 126 24.19 7.21 7.35
C PRO A 126 25.54 6.74 6.77
N GLN A 127 26.69 7.10 7.34
CA GLN A 127 28.00 6.77 6.75
C GLN A 127 28.31 5.27 6.76
N MET A 128 27.86 4.53 7.77
CA MET A 128 27.85 3.07 7.81
C MET A 128 26.44 2.56 8.11
N ARG A 129 25.94 1.63 7.29
CA ARG A 129 24.61 1.01 7.49
C ARG A 129 24.69 -0.26 8.31
N ILE A 130 23.67 -0.54 9.12
CA ILE A 130 23.62 -1.72 10.01
C ILE A 130 22.43 -2.62 9.67
N LEU A 131 22.71 -3.86 9.28
CA LEU A 131 21.71 -4.94 9.21
C LEU A 131 21.61 -5.67 10.55
N GLY A 132 20.38 -5.90 11.04
CA GLY A 132 20.12 -6.54 12.33
C GLY A 132 19.91 -5.50 13.45
N PRO A 133 20.24 -5.83 14.72
CA PRO A 133 20.69 -7.13 15.24
C PRO A 133 19.57 -8.17 15.22
N LYS A 134 19.76 -9.34 15.86
CA LYS A 134 18.83 -10.47 15.81
C LYS A 134 18.60 -10.99 14.38
N SER A 135 19.62 -10.92 13.54
CA SER A 135 19.56 -11.33 12.15
C SER A 135 20.27 -12.67 11.96
N LEU A 136 19.75 -13.50 11.05
CA LEU A 136 20.50 -14.65 10.54
C LEU A 136 21.52 -14.27 9.46
N GLY A 137 21.56 -13.00 9.04
CA GLY A 137 22.33 -12.51 7.90
C GLY A 137 21.54 -12.57 6.59
N PHE A 138 22.24 -12.73 5.47
CA PHE A 138 21.64 -12.70 4.15
C PHE A 138 22.39 -13.55 3.12
N ILE A 139 21.71 -13.91 2.03
CA ILE A 139 22.21 -14.77 0.96
C ILE A 139 21.91 -14.13 -0.39
N ILE A 140 22.93 -14.06 -1.25
CA ILE A 140 22.85 -13.51 -2.61
C ILE A 140 23.48 -14.53 -3.56
N PRO A 141 22.67 -15.46 -4.08
CA PRO A 141 23.18 -16.58 -4.87
C PRO A 141 23.92 -16.16 -6.14
N ALA A 142 23.52 -15.05 -6.78
CA ALA A 142 24.17 -14.56 -7.99
C ALA A 142 25.64 -14.15 -7.77
N LEU A 143 26.01 -13.79 -6.55
CA LEU A 143 27.36 -13.43 -6.14
C LEU A 143 28.08 -14.56 -5.42
N ASN A 144 27.46 -15.76 -5.33
CA ASN A 144 27.95 -16.85 -4.49
C ASN A 144 28.18 -16.42 -3.02
N LEU A 145 27.43 -15.41 -2.57
CA LEU A 145 27.60 -14.80 -1.25
C LEU A 145 26.57 -15.40 -0.29
N ASN A 146 27.04 -16.14 0.70
CA ASN A 146 26.22 -16.62 1.81
C ASN A 146 26.77 -16.06 3.13
N ALA A 147 26.45 -14.79 3.40
CA ALA A 147 26.79 -14.10 4.64
C ALA A 147 25.68 -14.34 5.68
N SER A 148 25.36 -15.61 5.93
CA SER A 148 24.30 -16.01 6.86
C SER A 148 24.68 -17.23 7.67
N ILE A 149 23.97 -17.42 8.79
CA ILE A 149 24.00 -18.64 9.61
C ILE A 149 22.83 -19.59 9.29
N ALA A 150 22.23 -19.44 8.10
CA ALA A 150 21.18 -20.35 7.65
C ALA A 150 21.72 -21.78 7.44
N PRO A 151 20.92 -22.82 7.72
CA PRO A 151 21.35 -24.21 7.63
C PRO A 151 21.43 -24.73 6.18
N LEU A 152 20.75 -24.07 5.25
CA LEU A 152 20.68 -24.47 3.84
C LEU A 152 21.09 -23.32 2.93
N PRO A 153 21.77 -23.61 1.80
CA PRO A 153 22.05 -22.59 0.79
C PRO A 153 20.80 -22.26 -0.03
N ALA A 154 20.82 -21.13 -0.72
CA ALA A 154 19.79 -20.74 -1.68
C ALA A 154 20.26 -20.97 -3.13
N LYS A 155 19.39 -21.52 -3.98
CA LYS A 155 19.63 -21.60 -5.43
C LYS A 155 19.45 -20.22 -6.07
N ALA A 156 20.17 -19.94 -7.16
CA ALA A 156 19.97 -18.71 -7.91
C ALA A 156 18.61 -18.67 -8.62
N GLY A 157 17.94 -17.52 -8.55
CA GLY A 157 16.66 -17.27 -9.19
C GLY A 157 16.33 -15.78 -9.22
N LYS A 158 15.03 -15.45 -9.28
CA LYS A 158 14.55 -14.07 -9.50
C LYS A 158 13.65 -13.55 -8.38
N ILE A 159 13.54 -14.30 -7.28
CA ILE A 159 12.66 -13.99 -6.16
C ILE A 159 13.50 -13.42 -5.02
N ALA A 160 13.17 -12.24 -4.52
CA ALA A 160 13.74 -11.75 -3.27
C ALA A 160 12.83 -12.14 -2.11
N PHE A 161 13.38 -12.70 -1.03
CA PHE A 161 12.67 -12.98 0.21
C PHE A 161 13.27 -12.17 1.36
N VAL A 162 12.44 -11.37 2.02
CA VAL A 162 12.83 -10.51 3.13
C VAL A 162 12.00 -10.87 4.35
N SER A 163 12.65 -11.20 5.46
CA SER A 163 11.96 -11.67 6.67
C SER A 163 12.49 -10.98 7.93
N GLN A 164 11.57 -10.61 8.81
CA GLN A 164 11.88 -10.25 10.19
C GLN A 164 12.12 -11.47 11.08
N SER A 165 11.44 -12.57 10.79
CA SER A 165 11.58 -13.79 11.56
C SER A 165 12.84 -14.55 11.18
N ASP A 166 13.59 -14.95 12.20
CA ASP A 166 14.76 -15.83 12.12
C ASP A 166 14.34 -17.25 11.72
N SER A 167 13.24 -17.78 12.25
CA SER A 167 12.76 -19.14 11.97
C SER A 167 12.16 -19.32 10.57
N PHE A 168 11.62 -18.27 9.94
CA PHE A 168 11.01 -18.42 8.61
C PHE A 168 12.03 -18.60 7.48
N ILE A 169 13.23 -18.02 7.59
CA ILE A 169 14.27 -18.18 6.57
C ILE A 169 14.64 -19.66 6.36
N PRO A 170 15.07 -20.43 7.37
CA PRO A 170 15.42 -21.84 7.17
C PRO A 170 14.24 -22.66 6.63
N THR A 171 13.02 -22.42 7.12
CA THR A 171 11.82 -23.10 6.62
C THR A 171 11.55 -22.81 5.14
N VAL A 172 11.68 -21.54 4.72
CA VAL A 172 11.48 -21.13 3.33
C VAL A 172 12.56 -21.71 2.43
N LEU A 173 13.82 -21.74 2.88
CA LEU A 173 14.92 -22.32 2.12
C LEU A 173 14.75 -23.83 1.91
N ASP A 174 14.34 -24.56 2.95
CA ASP A 174 14.07 -26.01 2.87
C ASP A 174 12.91 -26.33 1.91
N TRP A 175 11.82 -25.58 2.06
CA TRP A 175 10.66 -25.71 1.18
C TRP A 175 11.02 -25.40 -0.28
N ALA A 176 11.78 -24.33 -0.53
CA ALA A 176 12.19 -23.93 -1.87
C ALA A 176 13.15 -24.93 -2.53
N ALA A 177 14.05 -25.55 -1.75
CA ALA A 177 14.94 -26.60 -2.24
C ALA A 177 14.15 -27.79 -2.81
N THR A 178 13.05 -28.17 -2.16
CA THR A 178 12.16 -29.28 -2.58
C THR A 178 11.33 -28.94 -3.83
N ASN A 179 10.95 -27.66 -3.99
CA ASN A 179 10.11 -27.19 -5.09
C ASN A 179 10.88 -26.58 -6.28
N ASP A 180 12.22 -26.66 -6.24
CA ASP A 180 13.13 -26.12 -7.26
C ASP A 180 12.97 -24.60 -7.49
N ILE A 181 12.79 -23.87 -6.39
CA ILE A 181 12.63 -22.42 -6.40
C ILE A 181 13.96 -21.76 -6.03
N GLY A 182 14.35 -20.77 -6.82
CA GLY A 182 15.58 -19.99 -6.62
C GLY A 182 15.31 -18.54 -6.24
N PHE A 183 16.30 -17.92 -5.61
CA PHE A 183 16.24 -16.56 -5.07
C PHE A 183 17.28 -15.65 -5.71
N SER A 184 16.93 -14.37 -5.84
CA SER A 184 17.90 -13.29 -6.08
C SER A 184 18.54 -12.85 -4.76
N HIS A 185 17.71 -12.67 -3.73
CA HIS A 185 18.12 -12.23 -2.40
C HIS A 185 17.32 -12.97 -1.33
N VAL A 186 17.97 -13.32 -0.22
CA VAL A 186 17.33 -13.81 1.00
C VAL A 186 17.88 -12.97 2.15
N ILE A 187 17.05 -12.14 2.79
CA ILE A 187 17.49 -11.11 3.73
C ILE A 187 16.77 -11.27 5.06
N SER A 188 17.52 -11.48 6.15
CA SER A 188 17.01 -11.41 7.52
C SER A 188 17.22 -10.01 8.07
N LEU A 189 16.13 -9.26 8.27
CA LEU A 189 16.20 -7.89 8.79
C LEU A 189 16.42 -7.82 10.30
N GLY A 190 15.98 -8.85 11.04
CA GLY A 190 16.04 -8.87 12.49
C GLY A 190 15.28 -7.69 13.12
N SER A 191 15.89 -7.04 14.11
CA SER A 191 15.29 -5.95 14.90
C SER A 191 15.20 -4.60 14.18
N ARG A 192 15.91 -4.40 13.05
CA ARG A 192 15.86 -3.16 12.24
C ARG A 192 16.18 -1.88 13.02
N ILE A 193 17.37 -1.78 13.61
CA ILE A 193 17.77 -0.54 14.30
C ILE A 193 18.15 0.59 13.33
N ASP A 194 18.59 0.24 12.11
CA ASP A 194 18.97 1.19 11.05
C ASP A 194 18.32 0.80 9.71
N LEU A 195 18.58 -0.41 9.21
CA LEU A 195 17.99 -0.89 7.96
C LEU A 195 16.50 -1.18 8.09
N THR A 196 15.67 -0.46 7.33
CA THR A 196 14.21 -0.60 7.33
C THR A 196 13.70 -1.44 6.16
N PHE A 197 12.38 -1.75 6.16
CA PHE A 197 11.75 -2.33 4.97
C PHE A 197 11.75 -1.36 3.78
N GLY A 198 11.63 -0.05 4.03
CA GLY A 198 11.62 0.94 2.96
C GLY A 198 12.92 0.92 2.15
N ASP A 199 14.04 0.88 2.87
CA ASP A 199 15.39 0.78 2.31
C ASP A 199 15.58 -0.44 1.40
N VAL A 200 15.20 -1.62 1.91
CA VAL A 200 15.32 -2.87 1.16
C VAL A 200 14.37 -2.90 -0.02
N LEU A 201 13.15 -2.37 0.11
CA LEU A 201 12.19 -2.29 -1.00
C LEU A 201 12.66 -1.36 -2.10
N ASP A 202 13.33 -0.26 -1.77
CA ASP A 202 13.88 0.65 -2.77
C ASP A 202 15.05 0.04 -3.53
N TYR A 203 15.96 -0.62 -2.82
CA TYR A 203 17.07 -1.35 -3.44
C TYR A 203 16.53 -2.45 -4.36
N LEU A 204 15.64 -3.32 -3.85
CA LEU A 204 15.08 -4.44 -4.61
C LEU A 204 14.12 -3.97 -5.71
N GLY A 205 13.47 -2.82 -5.57
CA GLY A 205 12.58 -2.23 -6.55
C GLY A 205 13.33 -1.84 -7.83
N SER A 206 14.57 -1.37 -7.71
CA SER A 206 15.42 -0.97 -8.82
C SER A 206 16.33 -2.09 -9.35
N ASP A 207 16.60 -3.14 -8.56
CA ASP A 207 17.50 -4.23 -8.95
C ASP A 207 17.01 -5.05 -10.17
N ALA A 208 17.79 -5.12 -11.24
CA ALA A 208 17.43 -5.85 -12.45
C ALA A 208 17.33 -7.38 -12.26
N GLN A 209 17.99 -7.96 -11.24
CA GLN A 209 17.96 -9.41 -11.01
C GLN A 209 16.68 -9.87 -10.32
N THR A 210 16.07 -9.00 -9.52
CA THR A 210 14.85 -9.29 -8.76
C THR A 210 13.60 -8.99 -9.59
N ARG A 211 12.75 -10.01 -9.78
CA ARG A 211 11.47 -9.92 -10.52
C ARG A 211 10.25 -9.85 -9.61
N SER A 212 10.33 -10.39 -8.40
CA SER A 212 9.25 -10.37 -7.41
C SER A 212 9.83 -10.32 -6.01
N ILE A 213 9.14 -9.61 -5.11
CA ILE A 213 9.58 -9.39 -3.73
C ILE A 213 8.58 -10.05 -2.78
N LEU A 214 9.07 -10.88 -1.89
CA LEU A 214 8.30 -11.59 -0.87
C LEU A 214 8.70 -11.08 0.50
N LEU A 215 7.73 -10.63 1.29
CA LEU A 215 7.95 -10.03 2.61
C LEU A 215 7.28 -10.87 3.70
N TYR A 216 7.96 -11.05 4.82
CA TYR A 216 7.37 -11.52 6.07
C TYR A 216 7.44 -10.39 7.10
N ILE A 217 6.27 -9.88 7.51
CA ILE A 217 6.11 -8.65 8.29
C ILE A 217 5.33 -8.92 9.59
N GLU A 218 6.02 -8.82 10.72
CA GLU A 218 5.49 -8.82 12.09
C GLU A 218 5.14 -7.40 12.58
N SER A 219 5.94 -6.37 12.24
CA SER A 219 5.65 -4.98 12.59
C SER A 219 6.34 -3.98 11.66
N ILE A 220 5.84 -2.74 11.61
CA ILE A 220 6.40 -1.61 10.87
C ILE A 220 6.45 -0.42 11.83
N ASN A 221 7.58 0.30 11.85
CA ASN A 221 7.77 1.47 12.69
C ASN A 221 7.76 2.75 11.83
N ASP A 222 8.36 2.67 10.63
CA ASP A 222 8.49 3.81 9.70
C ASP A 222 7.42 3.74 8.60
N ALA A 223 6.15 3.99 8.96
CA ALA A 223 5.04 3.76 8.04
C ALA A 223 5.10 4.62 6.76
N ARG A 224 5.51 5.89 6.86
CA ARG A 224 5.64 6.78 5.69
C ARG A 224 6.69 6.26 4.71
N ASP A 225 7.88 5.95 5.21
CA ASP A 225 8.98 5.43 4.39
C ASP A 225 8.63 4.08 3.78
N PHE A 226 8.01 3.18 4.57
CA PHE A 226 7.50 1.91 4.09
C PHE A 226 6.47 2.09 2.97
N MET A 227 5.44 2.93 3.17
CA MET A 227 4.40 3.14 2.16
C MET A 227 4.95 3.79 0.89
N SER A 228 5.87 4.75 1.04
CA SER A 228 6.57 5.43 -0.06
C SER A 228 7.35 4.42 -0.92
N ALA A 229 8.17 3.56 -0.29
CA ALA A 229 8.97 2.54 -0.96
C ALA A 229 8.13 1.37 -1.50
N ALA A 230 7.14 0.89 -0.74
CA ALA A 230 6.27 -0.22 -1.13
C ALA A 230 5.42 0.14 -2.36
N ARG A 231 4.87 1.36 -2.41
CA ARG A 231 4.15 1.87 -3.59
C ARG A 231 5.09 1.94 -4.80
N ALA A 232 6.30 2.48 -4.63
CA ALA A 232 7.28 2.57 -5.71
C ALA A 232 7.70 1.18 -6.24
N ALA A 233 8.00 0.24 -5.35
CA ALA A 233 8.34 -1.14 -5.71
C ALA A 233 7.17 -1.87 -6.40
N SER A 234 5.96 -1.73 -5.87
CA SER A 234 4.76 -2.42 -6.37
C SER A 234 4.29 -1.95 -7.75
N ARG A 235 4.69 -0.75 -8.19
CA ARG A 235 4.46 -0.27 -9.57
C ARG A 235 5.29 -1.03 -10.61
N ASN A 236 6.47 -1.49 -10.19
CA ASN A 236 7.45 -2.10 -11.10
C ASN A 236 7.45 -3.62 -11.00
N LYS A 237 7.18 -4.16 -9.81
CA LYS A 237 7.35 -5.57 -9.48
C LYS A 237 6.24 -6.06 -8.56
N PRO A 238 5.78 -7.31 -8.69
CA PRO A 238 4.89 -7.91 -7.71
C PRO A 238 5.54 -7.97 -6.32
N VAL A 239 4.88 -7.36 -5.33
CA VAL A 239 5.25 -7.41 -3.92
C VAL A 239 4.19 -8.19 -3.15
N LEU A 240 4.62 -9.28 -2.53
CA LEU A 240 3.77 -10.18 -1.76
C LEU A 240 4.15 -10.10 -0.28
N ALA A 241 3.18 -10.09 0.61
CA ALA A 241 3.42 -10.04 2.05
C ALA A 241 2.67 -11.14 2.81
N ILE A 242 3.38 -11.81 3.71
CA ILE A 242 2.80 -12.59 4.80
C ILE A 242 2.89 -11.73 6.06
N ARG A 243 1.75 -11.61 6.74
CA ARG A 243 1.69 -11.11 8.10
C ARG A 243 1.00 -12.14 8.98
N PRO A 244 1.63 -12.64 10.04
CA PRO A 244 0.92 -13.44 11.03
C PRO A 244 -0.17 -12.57 11.68
N GLY A 245 -1.42 -13.02 11.58
CA GLY A 245 -2.58 -12.33 12.14
C GLY A 245 -2.72 -12.58 13.64
N GLN A 246 -3.66 -13.47 14.02
CA GLN A 246 -4.13 -13.57 15.40
C GLN A 246 -3.13 -14.09 16.44
N SER A 247 -2.07 -14.81 16.04
CA SER A 247 -1.16 -15.44 17.02
C SER A 247 -0.03 -14.52 17.50
N LEU A 248 0.35 -13.48 16.73
CA LEU A 248 1.30 -12.46 17.20
C LEU A 248 0.74 -11.70 18.43
N GLN A 249 -0.60 -11.70 18.54
CA GLN A 249 -1.44 -11.00 19.52
C GLN A 249 -1.37 -11.56 20.94
N HIS A 250 -0.88 -12.79 21.12
CA HIS A 250 -0.74 -13.42 22.44
C HIS A 250 0.71 -13.50 22.95
N VAL A 251 1.69 -13.21 22.09
CA VAL A 251 3.12 -13.46 22.37
C VAL A 251 3.92 -12.16 22.47
N THR A 252 3.51 -11.10 21.75
CA THR A 252 4.17 -9.79 21.86
C THR A 252 3.61 -9.01 23.04
N ARG A 253 4.49 -8.68 24.00
CA ARG A 253 4.15 -7.94 25.24
C ARG A 253 3.55 -6.56 24.99
N GLU A 254 3.94 -5.90 23.88
CA GLU A 254 3.43 -4.59 23.48
C GLU A 254 1.95 -4.64 23.09
N LEU A 255 1.48 -5.73 22.44
CA LEU A 255 0.08 -5.89 22.03
C LEU A 255 -0.81 -6.51 23.12
N SER A 256 -0.23 -7.17 24.14
CA SER A 256 -1.01 -7.81 25.22
C SER A 256 -1.62 -6.83 26.22
N ARG A 257 -1.24 -5.53 26.15
CA ARG A 257 -1.83 -4.45 26.94
C ARG A 257 -3.10 -3.84 26.30
N LEU A 258 -3.42 -4.22 25.06
CA LEU A 258 -4.58 -3.72 24.32
C LEU A 258 -5.75 -4.71 24.45
N ASP A 259 -6.99 -4.21 24.53
CA ASP A 259 -8.17 -5.08 24.49
C ASP A 259 -8.30 -5.80 23.13
N ASN A 260 -8.87 -7.00 23.12
CA ASN A 260 -9.06 -7.83 21.93
C ASN A 260 -9.75 -7.09 20.76
N SER A 261 -10.60 -6.09 21.05
CA SER A 261 -11.27 -5.24 20.06
C SER A 261 -10.34 -4.23 19.39
N MET A 262 -9.38 -3.66 20.12
CA MET A 262 -8.35 -2.74 19.59
C MET A 262 -7.31 -3.49 18.76
N ILE A 263 -7.02 -4.73 19.12
CA ILE A 263 -6.04 -5.58 18.43
C ILE A 263 -6.57 -6.06 17.07
N ALA A 264 -7.84 -6.47 16.99
CA ALA A 264 -8.47 -6.84 15.72
C ALA A 264 -8.46 -5.67 14.71
N ARG A 265 -8.61 -4.44 15.20
CA ARG A 265 -8.54 -3.21 14.39
C ARG A 265 -7.14 -3.01 13.81
N ALA A 266 -6.07 -3.30 14.54
CA ALA A 266 -4.70 -3.13 14.05
C ALA A 266 -4.38 -4.00 12.81
N ASP A 267 -4.78 -5.28 12.79
CA ASP A 267 -4.51 -6.15 11.62
C ASP A 267 -5.31 -5.75 10.37
N GLU A 268 -6.50 -5.18 10.56
CA GLU A 268 -7.29 -4.58 9.47
C GLU A 268 -6.57 -3.37 8.85
N VAL A 269 -5.92 -2.52 9.67
CA VAL A 269 -5.13 -1.38 9.17
C VAL A 269 -3.95 -1.84 8.31
N TYR A 270 -3.21 -2.88 8.72
CA TYR A 270 -2.14 -3.45 7.90
C TYR A 270 -2.65 -3.99 6.56
N ASP A 271 -3.83 -4.62 6.56
CA ASP A 271 -4.47 -5.12 5.34
C ASP A 271 -4.80 -3.98 4.37
N VAL A 272 -5.35 -2.88 4.89
CA VAL A 272 -5.59 -1.64 4.13
C VAL A 272 -4.28 -1.03 3.63
N ALA A 273 -3.23 -1.02 4.45
CA ALA A 273 -1.92 -0.51 4.09
C ALA A 273 -1.32 -1.29 2.90
N PHE A 274 -1.34 -2.62 2.96
CA PHE A 274 -0.86 -3.45 1.86
C PHE A 274 -1.68 -3.26 0.58
N ARG A 275 -3.02 -3.18 0.67
CA ARG A 275 -3.86 -2.88 -0.51
C ARG A 275 -3.54 -1.53 -1.12
N ARG A 276 -3.44 -0.48 -0.29
CA ARG A 276 -3.08 0.88 -0.73
C ARG A 276 -1.65 0.96 -1.26
N ALA A 277 -0.76 0.08 -0.82
CA ALA A 277 0.59 -0.02 -1.36
C ALA A 277 0.65 -0.77 -2.71
N GLY A 278 -0.45 -1.40 -3.14
CA GLY A 278 -0.48 -2.28 -4.32
C GLY A 278 0.12 -3.66 -4.10
N MET A 279 0.37 -4.01 -2.84
CA MET A 279 0.89 -5.31 -2.42
C MET A 279 -0.23 -6.34 -2.31
N LEU A 280 0.10 -7.63 -2.46
CA LEU A 280 -0.85 -8.71 -2.18
C LEU A 280 -0.50 -9.40 -0.86
N ARG A 281 -1.46 -9.40 0.07
CA ARG A 281 -1.35 -10.17 1.31
C ARG A 281 -1.71 -11.63 1.05
N VAL A 282 -0.87 -12.54 1.52
CA VAL A 282 -1.11 -14.00 1.46
C VAL A 282 -1.04 -14.59 2.86
N GLN A 283 -1.75 -15.69 3.07
CA GLN A 283 -1.95 -16.26 4.41
C GLN A 283 -0.96 -17.38 4.76
N THR A 284 -0.35 -18.02 3.77
CA THR A 284 0.52 -19.18 3.96
C THR A 284 1.75 -19.09 3.07
N ILE A 285 2.81 -19.82 3.44
CA ILE A 285 4.04 -19.94 2.64
C ILE A 285 3.72 -20.57 1.27
N ASP A 286 2.89 -21.63 1.23
CA ASP A 286 2.44 -22.21 -0.04
C ASP A 286 1.71 -21.17 -0.90
N GLY A 287 0.81 -20.38 -0.29
CA GLY A 287 0.10 -19.31 -0.98
C GLY A 287 1.01 -18.20 -1.52
N LEU A 288 2.10 -17.90 -0.81
CA LEU A 288 3.11 -16.93 -1.23
C LEU A 288 3.83 -17.39 -2.51
N PHE A 289 4.24 -18.65 -2.57
CA PHE A 289 4.90 -19.18 -3.75
C PHE A 289 3.93 -19.48 -4.90
N ASP A 290 2.73 -19.97 -4.60
CA ASP A 290 1.63 -20.08 -5.58
C ASP A 290 1.41 -18.72 -6.26
N ALA A 291 1.26 -17.65 -5.46
CA ALA A 291 1.10 -16.30 -5.96
C ALA A 291 2.34 -15.84 -6.75
N ALA A 292 3.55 -16.03 -6.23
CA ALA A 292 4.79 -15.63 -6.91
C ALA A 292 4.94 -16.30 -8.29
N GLN A 293 4.69 -17.61 -8.37
CA GLN A 293 4.76 -18.38 -9.62
C GLN A 293 3.71 -17.89 -10.63
N THR A 294 2.49 -17.63 -10.16
CA THR A 294 1.38 -17.19 -11.00
C THR A 294 1.60 -15.78 -11.52
N LEU A 295 2.01 -14.86 -10.64
CA LEU A 295 2.26 -13.47 -10.98
C LEU A 295 3.52 -13.33 -11.86
N ALA A 296 4.55 -14.14 -11.65
CA ALA A 296 5.70 -14.20 -12.56
C ALA A 296 5.32 -14.73 -13.97
N SER A 297 4.26 -15.53 -14.06
CA SER A 297 3.73 -16.08 -15.31
C SER A 297 2.66 -15.20 -15.96
N LEU A 298 2.29 -14.06 -15.34
CA LEU A 298 1.38 -13.07 -15.93
C LEU A 298 1.95 -12.55 -17.25
N ARG A 299 1.50 -13.12 -18.35
CA ARG A 299 1.66 -12.54 -19.69
C ARG A 299 0.68 -11.38 -19.91
N GLN A 300 -0.46 -11.41 -19.21
CA GLN A 300 -1.55 -10.43 -19.26
C GLN A 300 -2.25 -10.39 -17.90
N PRO A 301 -2.74 -9.22 -17.45
CA PRO A 301 -3.54 -9.11 -16.23
C PRO A 301 -4.88 -9.84 -16.36
N VAL A 302 -5.37 -10.38 -15.24
CA VAL A 302 -6.75 -10.89 -15.16
C VAL A 302 -7.68 -9.69 -15.14
N ARG A 303 -8.79 -9.73 -15.89
CA ARG A 303 -9.70 -8.59 -16.03
C ARG A 303 -10.80 -8.51 -14.98
N GLY A 304 -10.84 -9.44 -14.03
CA GLY A 304 -11.90 -9.54 -13.04
C GLY A 304 -11.82 -10.83 -12.23
N ASN A 305 -12.93 -11.19 -11.61
CA ASN A 305 -13.05 -12.37 -10.74
C ASN A 305 -14.00 -13.44 -11.32
N ARG A 306 -14.24 -13.45 -12.64
CA ARG A 306 -15.11 -14.43 -13.31
C ARG A 306 -14.31 -15.57 -13.93
N LEU A 307 -14.53 -16.79 -13.45
CA LEU A 307 -13.80 -17.98 -13.89
C LEU A 307 -14.70 -18.94 -14.68
N ALA A 308 -14.23 -19.38 -15.85
CA ALA A 308 -14.78 -20.53 -16.55
C ALA A 308 -14.00 -21.78 -16.18
N ILE A 309 -14.69 -22.84 -15.75
CA ILE A 309 -14.05 -24.07 -15.28
C ILE A 309 -14.36 -25.18 -16.28
N ILE A 310 -13.35 -25.81 -16.87
CA ILE A 310 -13.49 -27.05 -17.64
C ILE A 310 -13.01 -28.21 -16.79
N ALA A 311 -13.82 -29.26 -16.62
CA ALA A 311 -13.44 -30.44 -15.86
C ALA A 311 -13.88 -31.74 -16.54
N ASN A 312 -13.04 -32.78 -16.53
CA ASN A 312 -13.42 -34.14 -16.98
C ASN A 312 -13.97 -35.03 -15.87
N GLY A 313 -14.36 -34.43 -14.75
CA GLY A 313 -14.97 -35.09 -13.61
C GLY A 313 -15.88 -34.12 -12.86
N THR A 314 -17.15 -34.49 -12.70
CA THR A 314 -18.19 -33.62 -12.15
C THR A 314 -17.83 -33.08 -10.77
N SER A 315 -17.43 -33.96 -9.85
CA SER A 315 -17.10 -33.58 -8.47
C SER A 315 -15.87 -32.67 -8.39
N ALA A 316 -14.89 -32.85 -9.28
CA ALA A 316 -13.70 -32.01 -9.33
C ALA A 316 -14.05 -30.59 -9.80
N GLY A 317 -14.93 -30.47 -10.81
CA GLY A 317 -15.45 -29.18 -11.26
C GLY A 317 -16.29 -28.46 -10.19
N LEU A 318 -17.18 -29.19 -9.49
CA LEU A 318 -17.98 -28.64 -8.40
C LEU A 318 -17.11 -28.17 -7.22
N THR A 319 -16.09 -28.95 -6.84
CA THR A 319 -15.15 -28.56 -5.77
C THR A 319 -14.43 -27.25 -6.12
N ALA A 320 -14.03 -27.09 -7.39
CA ALA A 320 -13.43 -25.86 -7.88
C ALA A 320 -14.42 -24.67 -7.82
N ALA A 321 -15.67 -24.89 -8.25
CA ALA A 321 -16.73 -23.88 -8.20
C ALA A 321 -17.05 -23.44 -6.77
N ASP A 322 -17.21 -24.37 -5.84
CA ASP A 322 -17.48 -24.08 -4.42
C ASP A 322 -16.32 -23.31 -3.78
N GLY A 323 -15.08 -23.70 -4.08
CA GLY A 323 -13.88 -22.98 -3.65
C GLY A 323 -13.86 -21.53 -4.16
N LEU A 324 -14.32 -21.31 -5.39
CA LEU A 324 -14.36 -19.99 -6.00
C LEU A 324 -15.40 -19.09 -5.33
N ILE A 325 -16.62 -19.61 -5.17
CA ILE A 325 -17.75 -18.88 -4.56
C ILE A 325 -17.42 -18.51 -3.11
N ARG A 326 -16.82 -19.43 -2.34
CA ARG A 326 -16.44 -19.20 -0.94
C ARG A 326 -15.46 -18.03 -0.77
N ARG A 327 -14.62 -17.78 -1.79
CA ARG A 327 -13.63 -16.69 -1.81
C ARG A 327 -14.17 -15.41 -2.45
N GLY A 328 -15.46 -15.35 -2.80
CA GLY A 328 -16.09 -14.18 -3.44
C GLY A 328 -15.80 -14.07 -4.94
N GLY A 329 -15.26 -15.11 -5.57
CA GLY A 329 -15.19 -15.24 -7.02
C GLY A 329 -16.55 -15.57 -7.62
N LYS A 330 -16.71 -15.33 -8.93
CA LYS A 330 -17.95 -15.60 -9.66
C LYS A 330 -17.70 -16.61 -10.77
N LEU A 331 -18.62 -17.54 -11.01
CA LEU A 331 -18.58 -18.33 -12.24
C LEU A 331 -18.97 -17.42 -13.41
N SER A 332 -18.26 -17.55 -14.53
CA SER A 332 -18.63 -16.84 -15.75
C SER A 332 -19.97 -17.33 -16.29
N ASN A 333 -20.86 -16.40 -16.66
CA ASN A 333 -22.09 -16.69 -17.39
C ASN A 333 -21.74 -16.86 -18.86
N LEU A 334 -21.87 -18.08 -19.39
CA LEU A 334 -21.53 -18.37 -20.77
C LEU A 334 -22.57 -17.76 -21.71
N SER A 335 -22.13 -17.02 -22.72
CA SER A 335 -23.03 -16.47 -23.73
C SER A 335 -23.72 -17.59 -24.54
N PRO A 336 -24.93 -17.35 -25.08
CA PRO A 336 -25.61 -18.33 -25.93
C PRO A 336 -24.75 -18.81 -27.12
N GLU A 337 -23.96 -17.92 -27.71
CA GLU A 337 -23.03 -18.23 -28.80
C GLU A 337 -21.92 -19.20 -28.36
N THR A 338 -21.38 -19.01 -27.15
CA THR A 338 -20.38 -19.92 -26.56
C THR A 338 -20.99 -21.29 -26.30
N ILE A 339 -22.22 -21.35 -25.78
CA ILE A 339 -22.91 -22.62 -25.50
C ILE A 339 -23.10 -23.42 -26.79
N GLU A 340 -23.54 -22.78 -27.89
CA GLU A 340 -23.74 -23.43 -29.19
C GLU A 340 -22.44 -24.02 -29.75
N LYS A 341 -21.33 -23.27 -29.70
CA LYS A 341 -20.01 -23.75 -30.15
C LYS A 341 -19.47 -24.89 -29.30
N LEU A 342 -19.72 -24.88 -27.98
CA LEU A 342 -19.33 -25.98 -27.11
C LEU A 342 -20.18 -27.24 -27.36
N GLU A 343 -21.45 -27.08 -27.71
CA GLU A 343 -22.34 -28.18 -28.11
C GLU A 343 -21.79 -28.92 -29.34
N GLU A 344 -21.28 -28.19 -30.34
CA GLU A 344 -20.66 -28.75 -31.55
C GLU A 344 -19.37 -29.53 -31.21
N ILE A 345 -18.51 -28.99 -30.34
CA ILE A 345 -17.22 -29.62 -29.97
C ILE A 345 -17.42 -30.91 -29.18
N PHE A 346 -18.38 -30.92 -28.26
CA PHE A 346 -18.64 -32.05 -27.36
C PHE A 346 -19.77 -32.97 -27.82
N GLU A 347 -20.39 -32.69 -28.97
CA GLU A 347 -21.47 -33.50 -29.56
C GLU A 347 -22.61 -33.76 -28.56
N GLY A 348 -22.99 -32.73 -27.80
CA GLY A 348 -24.03 -32.79 -26.77
C GLY A 348 -23.65 -33.50 -25.47
N HIS A 349 -22.41 -34.00 -25.32
CA HIS A 349 -21.95 -34.73 -24.15
C HIS A 349 -21.24 -33.87 -23.10
N TRP A 350 -21.93 -32.85 -22.59
CA TRP A 350 -21.42 -31.97 -21.52
C TRP A 350 -22.56 -31.34 -20.69
N SER A 351 -22.21 -30.61 -19.63
CA SER A 351 -23.17 -30.08 -18.64
C SER A 351 -24.03 -28.89 -19.08
N LYS A 352 -23.79 -28.29 -20.25
CA LYS A 352 -24.46 -27.06 -20.75
C LYS A 352 -24.43 -25.88 -19.77
N SER A 353 -23.48 -25.88 -18.84
CA SER A 353 -23.35 -24.91 -17.76
C SER A 353 -21.87 -24.70 -17.41
N ASN A 354 -21.58 -23.75 -16.53
CA ASN A 354 -20.26 -23.57 -15.93
C ASN A 354 -20.34 -24.09 -14.48
N PRO A 355 -19.56 -25.10 -14.06
CA PRO A 355 -18.45 -25.76 -14.77
C PRO A 355 -18.85 -26.54 -16.03
N VAL A 356 -18.04 -26.40 -17.09
CA VAL A 356 -18.08 -27.16 -18.35
C VAL A 356 -17.57 -28.57 -18.07
N ASN A 357 -18.48 -29.47 -17.72
CA ASN A 357 -18.15 -30.85 -17.39
C ASN A 357 -18.17 -31.71 -18.65
N ILE A 358 -17.04 -32.34 -18.96
CA ILE A 358 -16.82 -33.12 -20.19
C ILE A 358 -16.59 -34.59 -19.85
N LYS A 359 -16.62 -35.48 -20.84
CA LYS A 359 -16.35 -36.90 -20.63
C LYS A 359 -14.93 -37.15 -20.11
N PHE A 360 -14.77 -38.15 -19.25
CA PHE A 360 -13.48 -38.51 -18.62
C PHE A 360 -12.39 -38.91 -19.64
N ASP A 361 -12.80 -39.45 -20.81
CA ASP A 361 -11.97 -39.90 -21.92
C ASP A 361 -11.84 -38.84 -23.04
N THR A 362 -11.98 -37.56 -22.72
CA THR A 362 -11.84 -36.50 -23.72
C THR A 362 -10.38 -36.31 -24.14
N ALA A 363 -10.11 -36.33 -25.44
CA ALA A 363 -8.77 -36.09 -26.00
C ALA A 363 -8.33 -34.62 -25.87
N GLY A 364 -7.01 -34.38 -25.78
CA GLY A 364 -6.44 -33.05 -25.55
C GLY A 364 -6.78 -31.98 -26.59
N GLN A 365 -7.07 -32.37 -27.85
CA GLN A 365 -7.48 -31.43 -28.89
C GLN A 365 -8.84 -30.79 -28.59
N LYS A 366 -9.83 -31.58 -28.10
CA LYS A 366 -11.15 -31.06 -27.71
C LYS A 366 -11.06 -30.08 -26.54
N TYR A 367 -10.16 -30.30 -25.58
CA TYR A 367 -9.87 -29.31 -24.53
C TYR A 367 -9.36 -27.99 -25.12
N MET A 368 -8.40 -28.07 -26.03
CA MET A 368 -7.81 -26.88 -26.65
C MET A 368 -8.84 -26.08 -27.44
N ASP A 369 -9.73 -26.76 -28.16
CA ASP A 369 -10.78 -26.10 -28.95
C ASP A 369 -11.84 -25.47 -28.04
N ALA A 370 -12.23 -26.13 -26.94
CA ALA A 370 -13.10 -25.53 -25.93
C ALA A 370 -12.48 -24.29 -25.27
N ILE A 371 -11.19 -24.35 -24.92
CA ILE A 371 -10.45 -23.19 -24.39
C ILE A 371 -10.49 -22.03 -25.39
N LYS A 372 -10.28 -22.27 -26.70
CA LYS A 372 -10.32 -21.22 -27.73
C LYS A 372 -11.68 -20.53 -27.85
N VAL A 373 -12.77 -21.25 -27.56
CA VAL A 373 -14.12 -20.67 -27.53
C VAL A 373 -14.29 -19.83 -26.27
N LEU A 374 -14.00 -20.40 -25.09
CA LEU A 374 -14.18 -19.72 -23.80
C LEU A 374 -13.38 -18.42 -23.69
N ILE A 375 -12.14 -18.39 -24.16
CA ILE A 375 -11.28 -17.19 -24.08
C ILE A 375 -11.75 -16.02 -24.95
N LYS A 376 -12.64 -16.26 -25.92
CA LYS A 376 -13.25 -15.24 -26.78
C LYS A 376 -14.50 -14.65 -26.16
N ASP A 377 -15.12 -15.34 -25.20
CA ASP A 377 -16.28 -14.83 -24.49
C ASP A 377 -15.90 -13.62 -23.63
N LYS A 378 -16.71 -12.56 -23.70
CA LYS A 378 -16.47 -11.30 -22.95
C LYS A 378 -16.74 -11.48 -21.46
N ASP A 379 -17.52 -12.49 -21.07
CA ASP A 379 -17.88 -12.77 -19.69
C ASP A 379 -16.92 -13.72 -18.95
N VAL A 380 -15.86 -14.15 -19.64
CA VAL A 380 -14.80 -15.02 -19.11
C VAL A 380 -13.51 -14.23 -18.88
N ASP A 381 -13.11 -14.05 -17.62
CA ASP A 381 -11.88 -13.34 -17.28
C ASP A 381 -10.66 -14.28 -17.30
N ALA A 382 -10.84 -15.55 -16.89
CA ALA A 382 -9.86 -16.62 -16.98
C ALA A 382 -10.52 -18.00 -17.15
N VAL A 383 -9.74 -18.99 -17.57
CA VAL A 383 -10.16 -20.40 -17.68
C VAL A 383 -9.34 -21.28 -16.74
N LEU A 384 -10.00 -22.15 -15.98
CA LEU A 384 -9.36 -23.19 -15.18
C LEU A 384 -9.67 -24.56 -15.79
N VAL A 385 -8.62 -25.32 -16.11
CA VAL A 385 -8.73 -26.71 -16.57
C VAL A 385 -8.44 -27.64 -15.41
N VAL A 386 -9.43 -28.43 -14.99
CA VAL A 386 -9.30 -29.44 -13.94
C VAL A 386 -9.29 -30.83 -14.57
N HIS A 387 -8.20 -31.55 -14.40
CA HIS A 387 -8.02 -32.88 -14.99
C HIS A 387 -7.90 -33.95 -13.90
N VAL A 388 -8.78 -34.94 -13.95
CA VAL A 388 -8.73 -36.18 -13.16
C VAL A 388 -8.01 -37.26 -13.98
N PRO A 389 -7.01 -37.97 -13.41
CA PRO A 389 -6.35 -39.08 -14.10
C PRO A 389 -7.32 -40.19 -14.51
N PHE A 390 -7.17 -40.71 -15.73
CA PHE A 390 -7.94 -41.83 -16.26
C PHE A 390 -7.03 -42.82 -16.98
N ALA A 391 -7.24 -44.12 -16.80
CA ALA A 391 -6.33 -45.15 -17.31
C ALA A 391 -6.29 -45.24 -18.85
N GLY A 392 -7.40 -44.89 -19.52
CA GLY A 392 -7.50 -44.99 -20.98
C GLY A 392 -6.84 -43.85 -21.77
N ILE A 393 -6.35 -42.79 -21.09
CA ILE A 393 -5.73 -41.64 -21.75
C ILE A 393 -4.48 -41.20 -21.00
N SER A 394 -3.40 -40.98 -21.76
CA SER A 394 -2.19 -40.39 -21.20
C SER A 394 -2.40 -38.92 -20.86
N GLY A 395 -2.40 -38.61 -19.56
CA GLY A 395 -2.42 -37.22 -19.07
C GLY A 395 -1.21 -36.41 -19.55
N GLU A 396 -0.09 -37.06 -19.85
CA GLU A 396 1.10 -36.44 -20.44
C GLU A 396 0.82 -35.95 -21.86
N ALA A 397 0.18 -36.79 -22.69
CA ALA A 397 -0.17 -36.42 -24.06
C ALA A 397 -1.16 -35.25 -24.10
N VAL A 398 -2.15 -35.23 -23.20
CA VAL A 398 -3.08 -34.09 -23.05
C VAL A 398 -2.33 -32.82 -22.65
N ALA A 399 -1.41 -32.92 -21.68
CA ALA A 399 -0.62 -31.79 -21.22
C ALA A 399 0.31 -31.22 -22.30
N GLU A 400 0.93 -32.06 -23.13
CA GLU A 400 1.77 -31.58 -24.24
C GLU A 400 1.00 -30.79 -25.29
N ILE A 401 -0.21 -31.26 -25.66
CA ILE A 401 -1.08 -30.57 -26.62
C ILE A 401 -1.47 -29.20 -26.06
N LEU A 402 -1.91 -29.16 -24.79
CA LEU A 402 -2.29 -27.92 -24.13
C LEU A 402 -1.09 -26.98 -23.97
N ALA A 403 0.08 -27.48 -23.55
CA ALA A 403 1.28 -26.67 -23.40
C ALA A 403 1.74 -26.04 -24.72
N LYS A 404 1.61 -26.74 -25.85
CA LYS A 404 1.90 -26.20 -27.19
C LYS A 404 0.85 -25.17 -27.63
N GLY A 405 -0.44 -25.45 -27.39
CA GLY A 405 -1.55 -24.57 -27.78
C GLY A 405 -1.62 -23.27 -26.97
N LEU A 406 -1.48 -23.37 -25.65
CA LEU A 406 -1.58 -22.25 -24.71
C LEU A 406 -0.46 -21.22 -24.90
N LYS A 407 0.70 -21.60 -25.45
CA LYS A 407 1.77 -20.65 -25.79
C LYS A 407 1.31 -19.52 -26.74
N LYS A 408 0.31 -19.79 -27.58
CA LYS A 408 -0.26 -18.82 -28.55
C LYS A 408 -1.42 -17.99 -27.98
N ILE A 409 -1.95 -18.38 -26.83
CA ILE A 409 -3.09 -17.71 -26.19
C ILE A 409 -2.58 -16.60 -25.28
N ARG A 410 -3.22 -15.43 -25.37
CA ARG A 410 -2.92 -14.28 -24.49
C ARG A 410 -3.76 -14.26 -23.21
N ARG A 411 -4.90 -14.93 -23.17
CA ARG A 411 -5.78 -15.01 -21.99
C ARG A 411 -5.20 -15.94 -20.93
N MET A 412 -5.53 -15.68 -19.66
CA MET A 412 -5.07 -16.49 -18.54
C MET A 412 -5.76 -17.85 -18.53
N VAL A 413 -4.95 -18.92 -18.51
CA VAL A 413 -5.42 -20.29 -18.37
C VAL A 413 -4.62 -20.97 -17.27
N LEU A 414 -5.32 -21.42 -16.23
CA LEU A 414 -4.75 -22.17 -15.11
C LEU A 414 -5.05 -23.66 -15.29
N THR A 415 -4.17 -24.50 -14.77
CA THR A 415 -4.29 -25.96 -14.88
C THR A 415 -4.26 -26.61 -13.50
N SER A 416 -5.11 -27.59 -13.24
CA SER A 416 -5.12 -28.38 -12.01
C SER A 416 -5.19 -29.86 -12.36
N TRP A 417 -4.03 -30.52 -12.39
CA TRP A 417 -3.94 -31.96 -12.66
C TRP A 417 -3.91 -32.68 -11.32
N LEU A 418 -5.04 -33.30 -10.96
CA LEU A 418 -5.24 -33.87 -9.63
C LEU A 418 -4.40 -35.12 -9.41
N GLY A 419 -3.91 -35.32 -8.19
CA GLY A 419 -3.12 -36.48 -7.78
C GLY A 419 -1.61 -36.22 -7.71
N SER A 420 -0.90 -36.97 -6.86
CA SER A 420 0.53 -36.74 -6.56
C SER A 420 1.48 -37.51 -7.49
N GLY A 421 1.17 -38.76 -7.82
CA GLY A 421 2.02 -39.64 -8.63
C GLY A 421 1.90 -39.39 -10.14
N MET A 422 0.82 -39.89 -10.76
CA MET A 422 0.61 -39.88 -12.22
C MET A 422 0.61 -38.47 -12.81
N SER A 423 0.13 -37.48 -12.05
CA SER A 423 -0.02 -36.11 -12.51
C SER A 423 1.24 -35.24 -12.35
N ARG A 424 2.31 -35.75 -11.71
CA ARG A 424 3.56 -35.00 -11.51
C ARG A 424 4.26 -34.66 -12.83
N LYS A 425 4.33 -35.61 -13.76
CA LYS A 425 4.94 -35.40 -15.08
C LYS A 425 4.16 -34.38 -15.93
N PRO A 426 2.82 -34.50 -16.07
CA PRO A 426 2.00 -33.44 -16.68
C PRO A 426 2.23 -32.04 -16.09
N ARG A 427 2.27 -31.91 -14.75
CA ARG A 427 2.56 -30.62 -14.09
C ARG A 427 3.95 -30.08 -14.44
N LYS A 428 4.98 -30.94 -14.49
CA LYS A 428 6.31 -30.51 -14.97
C LYS A 428 6.25 -29.97 -16.40
N ILE A 429 5.50 -30.60 -17.30
CA ILE A 429 5.35 -30.12 -18.69
C ILE A 429 4.77 -28.69 -18.71
N PHE A 430 3.73 -28.42 -17.93
CA PHE A 430 3.15 -27.08 -17.82
C PHE A 430 4.12 -26.06 -17.21
N SER A 431 4.82 -26.43 -16.13
CA SER A 431 5.79 -25.56 -15.48
C SER A 431 6.93 -25.14 -16.43
N HIS A 432 7.52 -26.09 -17.18
CA HIS A 432 8.54 -25.79 -18.20
C HIS A 432 8.00 -24.94 -19.36
N ALA A 433 6.69 -25.00 -19.64
CA ALA A 433 6.03 -24.15 -20.63
C ALA A 433 5.65 -22.75 -20.09
N GLY A 434 5.84 -22.50 -18.79
CA GLY A 434 5.45 -21.26 -18.11
C GLY A 434 3.93 -21.12 -17.93
N ILE A 435 3.23 -22.25 -17.75
CA ILE A 435 1.78 -22.29 -17.53
C ILE A 435 1.52 -22.61 -16.06
N PRO A 436 0.76 -21.78 -15.32
CA PRO A 436 0.43 -22.05 -13.92
C PRO A 436 -0.30 -23.38 -13.75
N THR A 437 0.22 -24.23 -12.87
CA THR A 437 -0.30 -25.59 -12.66
C THR A 437 -0.28 -25.99 -11.19
N TYR A 438 -1.33 -26.67 -10.74
CA TYR A 438 -1.55 -26.99 -9.33
C TYR A 438 -1.96 -28.44 -9.11
N GLU A 439 -1.82 -28.90 -7.88
CA GLU A 439 -2.14 -30.27 -7.47
C GLU A 439 -3.61 -30.44 -7.07
N SER A 440 -4.26 -29.34 -6.68
CA SER A 440 -5.66 -29.31 -6.27
C SER A 440 -6.42 -28.15 -6.91
N ALA A 441 -7.74 -28.35 -7.03
CA ALA A 441 -8.64 -27.31 -7.51
C ALA A 441 -8.67 -26.08 -6.57
N ASP A 442 -8.62 -26.26 -5.25
CA ASP A 442 -8.58 -25.15 -4.28
C ASP A 442 -7.31 -24.30 -4.44
N GLN A 443 -6.13 -24.92 -4.63
CA GLN A 443 -4.89 -24.19 -4.93
C GLN A 443 -5.04 -23.32 -6.18
N ALA A 444 -5.56 -23.90 -7.27
CA ALA A 444 -5.71 -23.19 -8.53
C ALA A 444 -6.70 -22.01 -8.43
N VAL A 445 -7.81 -22.21 -7.72
CA VAL A 445 -8.80 -21.17 -7.46
C VAL A 445 -8.24 -20.10 -6.55
N ARG A 446 -7.51 -20.48 -5.49
CA ARG A 446 -6.84 -19.53 -4.59
C ARG A 446 -5.84 -18.66 -5.35
N ALA A 447 -5.01 -19.27 -6.21
CA ALA A 447 -4.08 -18.54 -7.05
C ALA A 447 -4.80 -17.58 -8.01
N PHE A 448 -5.91 -18.00 -8.63
CA PHE A 448 -6.75 -17.10 -9.45
C PHE A 448 -7.28 -15.91 -8.65
N MET A 449 -7.78 -16.14 -7.44
CA MET A 449 -8.29 -15.07 -6.58
C MET A 449 -7.19 -14.11 -6.14
N TYR A 450 -5.98 -14.61 -5.86
CA TYR A 450 -4.80 -13.77 -5.61
C TYR A 450 -4.44 -12.88 -6.79
N MET A 451 -4.58 -13.35 -8.03
CA MET A 451 -4.38 -12.51 -9.21
C MET A 451 -5.44 -11.42 -9.33
N ALA A 452 -6.71 -11.76 -9.08
CA ALA A 452 -7.81 -10.80 -9.13
C ALA A 452 -7.66 -9.73 -8.03
N GLU A 453 -7.27 -10.13 -6.83
CA GLU A 453 -6.98 -9.21 -5.73
C GLU A 453 -5.76 -8.35 -6.01
N TYR A 454 -4.66 -8.92 -6.51
CA TYR A 454 -3.48 -8.17 -6.92
C TYR A 454 -3.83 -7.11 -7.97
N GLN A 455 -4.62 -7.46 -8.99
CA GLN A 455 -5.04 -6.51 -10.01
C GLN A 455 -5.86 -5.35 -9.42
N ARG A 456 -6.80 -5.63 -8.51
CA ARG A 456 -7.55 -4.58 -7.80
C ARG A 456 -6.63 -3.70 -6.95
N ASN A 457 -5.67 -4.29 -6.25
CA ASN A 457 -4.72 -3.53 -5.44
C ASN A 457 -3.83 -2.64 -6.32
N GLN A 458 -3.47 -3.10 -7.53
CA GLN A 458 -2.77 -2.30 -8.52
C GLN A 458 -3.63 -1.12 -9.02
N GLU A 459 -4.93 -1.34 -9.22
CA GLU A 459 -5.89 -0.25 -9.51
C GLU A 459 -5.95 0.75 -8.33
N LEU A 460 -6.02 0.28 -7.07
CA LEU A 460 -6.01 1.15 -5.89
C LEU A 460 -4.69 1.89 -5.65
N LEU A 461 -3.57 1.29 -6.08
CA LEU A 461 -2.25 1.93 -6.08
C LEU A 461 -2.24 3.12 -7.04
N THR A 462 -2.94 2.98 -8.17
CA THR A 462 -3.05 4.01 -9.20
C THR A 462 -3.95 5.18 -8.82
N GLU A 463 -4.93 4.95 -7.93
CA GLU A 463 -5.78 6.00 -7.38
C GLU A 463 -4.97 7.00 -6.54
N THR A 464 -4.98 8.27 -6.96
CA THR A 464 -4.46 9.37 -6.14
C THR A 464 -5.64 10.16 -5.59
N PRO A 465 -5.65 10.42 -4.29
CA PRO A 465 -6.74 11.20 -3.73
C PRO A 465 -6.73 12.63 -4.26
N ASP A 466 -7.83 13.10 -4.84
CA ASP A 466 -8.12 14.52 -4.87
C ASP A 466 -8.24 14.99 -3.41
N SER A 467 -7.52 16.05 -3.02
CA SER A 467 -7.69 16.55 -1.65
C SER A 467 -9.12 17.06 -1.40
N LEU A 468 -9.82 17.55 -2.43
CA LEU A 468 -11.21 18.04 -2.39
C LEU A 468 -11.86 17.92 -3.78
N PRO A 469 -13.16 17.58 -3.88
CA PRO A 469 -13.93 17.83 -5.10
C PRO A 469 -13.85 19.31 -5.52
N THR A 470 -13.99 19.59 -6.82
CA THR A 470 -13.76 20.92 -7.43
C THR A 470 -14.60 22.05 -6.80
N ASP A 471 -15.75 21.70 -6.20
CA ASP A 471 -16.70 22.63 -5.60
C ASP A 471 -16.68 22.65 -4.06
N PHE A 472 -15.73 21.95 -3.43
CA PHE A 472 -15.62 21.88 -1.98
C PHE A 472 -14.51 22.80 -1.44
N PHE A 473 -14.88 23.80 -0.65
CA PHE A 473 -13.99 24.77 -0.02
C PHE A 473 -14.24 24.80 1.50
N PRO A 474 -13.50 24.03 2.32
CA PRO A 474 -13.70 23.99 3.76
C PRO A 474 -13.27 25.29 4.44
N ASP A 475 -14.01 25.71 5.46
CA ASP A 475 -13.61 26.78 6.37
C ASP A 475 -12.69 26.24 7.46
N THR A 476 -11.44 25.96 7.06
CA THR A 476 -10.40 25.41 7.94
C THR A 476 -10.08 26.31 9.13
N THR A 477 -10.24 27.64 8.98
CA THR A 477 -9.98 28.62 10.03
C THR A 477 -10.98 28.46 11.17
N THR A 478 -12.28 28.44 10.85
CA THR A 478 -13.34 28.28 11.87
C THR A 478 -13.20 26.95 12.63
N ALA A 479 -12.85 25.87 11.93
CA ALA A 479 -12.64 24.57 12.54
C ALA A 479 -11.45 24.59 13.52
N ARG A 480 -10.30 25.12 13.08
CA ARG A 480 -9.08 25.22 13.91
C ARG A 480 -9.28 26.12 15.12
N GLU A 481 -9.92 27.27 14.97
CA GLU A 481 -10.20 28.19 16.09
C GLU A 481 -11.09 27.53 17.16
N THR A 482 -12.10 26.77 16.72
CA THR A 482 -13.03 26.06 17.62
C THR A 482 -12.30 24.98 18.42
N VAL A 483 -11.46 24.18 17.75
CA VAL A 483 -10.65 23.14 18.40
C VAL A 483 -9.59 23.74 19.33
N PHE A 484 -8.88 24.79 18.87
CA PHE A 484 -7.85 25.47 19.66
C PHE A 484 -8.44 26.06 20.95
N LYS A 485 -9.64 26.65 20.87
CA LYS A 485 -10.32 27.20 22.06
C LYS A 485 -10.62 26.11 23.09
N ALA A 486 -11.10 24.94 22.67
CA ALA A 486 -11.38 23.84 23.59
C ALA A 486 -10.11 23.33 24.28
N ILE A 487 -9.02 23.18 23.52
CA ILE A 487 -7.72 22.76 24.06
C ILE A 487 -7.17 23.81 25.02
N ALA A 488 -7.24 25.10 24.68
CA ALA A 488 -6.79 26.19 25.55
C ALA A 488 -7.58 26.29 26.86
N GLU A 489 -8.82 25.80 26.89
CA GLU A 489 -9.64 25.66 28.10
C GLU A 489 -9.34 24.38 28.90
N GLY A 490 -8.39 23.55 28.45
CA GLY A 490 -8.01 22.29 29.08
C GLY A 490 -9.03 21.17 28.87
N ARG A 491 -9.88 21.25 27.84
CA ARG A 491 -10.89 20.24 27.52
C ARG A 491 -10.35 19.22 26.52
N GLU A 492 -10.76 17.97 26.71
CA GLU A 492 -10.43 16.84 25.80
C GLU A 492 -11.56 16.54 24.79
N ASP A 493 -12.71 17.20 24.94
CA ASP A 493 -13.89 16.98 24.11
C ASP A 493 -14.57 18.29 23.67
N LEU A 494 -15.13 18.26 22.47
CA LEU A 494 -15.99 19.34 21.97
C LEU A 494 -17.43 19.12 22.44
N ASN A 495 -18.09 20.20 22.86
CA ASN A 495 -19.53 20.15 23.10
C ASN A 495 -20.30 20.02 21.76
N GLU A 496 -21.57 19.61 21.82
CA GLU A 496 -22.37 19.38 20.61
C GLU A 496 -22.46 20.60 19.66
N PRO A 497 -22.65 21.85 20.13
CA PRO A 497 -22.60 23.03 19.27
C PRO A 497 -21.24 23.22 18.56
N GLU A 498 -20.14 23.03 19.27
CA GLU A 498 -18.78 23.11 18.73
C GLU A 498 -18.54 22.01 17.69
N ALA A 499 -18.90 20.76 18.01
CA ALA A 499 -18.79 19.64 17.09
C ALA A 499 -19.60 19.89 15.81
N ARG A 500 -20.83 20.41 15.94
CA ARG A 500 -21.64 20.82 14.79
C ARG A 500 -20.96 21.90 13.97
N LYS A 501 -20.38 22.91 14.62
CA LYS A 501 -19.68 24.01 13.94
C LYS A 501 -18.49 23.51 13.13
N VAL A 502 -17.71 22.57 13.68
CA VAL A 502 -16.59 21.93 12.99
C VAL A 502 -17.08 21.11 11.78
N LEU A 503 -18.12 20.30 11.94
CA LEU A 503 -18.69 19.51 10.85
C LEU A 503 -19.29 20.38 9.74
N ALA A 504 -20.01 21.44 10.11
CA ALA A 504 -20.59 22.39 9.16
C ALA A 504 -19.52 23.17 8.37
N ALA A 505 -18.37 23.48 9.00
CA ALA A 505 -17.23 24.10 8.32
C ALA A 505 -16.65 23.24 7.18
N TYR A 506 -16.88 21.92 7.24
CA TYR A 506 -16.52 20.94 6.21
C TYR A 506 -17.71 20.50 5.36
N GLY A 507 -18.85 21.21 5.42
CA GLY A 507 -20.00 20.94 4.57
C GLY A 507 -20.81 19.69 4.93
N LEU A 508 -20.60 19.10 6.12
CA LEU A 508 -21.40 17.94 6.54
C LEU A 508 -22.79 18.38 7.04
N PRO A 509 -23.88 17.79 6.52
CA PRO A 509 -25.23 18.08 6.98
C PRO A 509 -25.47 17.49 8.38
N VAL A 510 -25.62 18.35 9.38
CA VAL A 510 -25.93 17.96 10.77
C VAL A 510 -27.30 18.49 11.15
N VAL A 511 -28.09 17.67 11.86
CA VAL A 511 -29.40 18.12 12.38
C VAL A 511 -29.29 19.35 13.26
N GLU A 512 -30.30 20.21 13.16
CA GLU A 512 -30.35 21.41 13.97
C GLU A 512 -30.44 21.06 15.46
N THR A 513 -29.54 21.61 16.25
CA THR A 513 -29.33 21.24 17.64
C THR A 513 -29.05 22.50 18.45
N LYS A 514 -29.73 22.66 19.60
CA LYS A 514 -29.54 23.77 20.54
C LYS A 514 -29.38 23.24 21.95
N VAL A 515 -28.48 23.85 22.71
CA VAL A 515 -28.28 23.55 24.13
C VAL A 515 -29.15 24.47 24.96
N ALA A 516 -29.79 23.91 25.98
CA ALA A 516 -30.65 24.60 26.92
C ALA A 516 -30.22 24.27 28.35
N LEU A 517 -29.98 25.28 29.20
CA LEU A 517 -29.57 25.09 30.59
C LEU A 517 -30.74 24.73 31.51
N SER A 518 -31.97 24.94 31.05
CA SER A 518 -33.19 24.67 31.82
C SER A 518 -34.31 24.11 30.95
N ALA A 519 -35.32 23.51 31.59
CA ALA A 519 -36.52 23.05 30.88
C ALA A 519 -37.22 24.20 30.15
N ARG A 520 -37.17 25.44 30.68
CA ARG A 520 -37.74 26.62 30.04
C ARG A 520 -37.00 26.99 28.76
N GLU A 521 -35.67 26.98 28.81
CA GLU A 521 -34.84 27.20 27.62
C GLU A 521 -35.02 26.07 26.59
N ALA A 522 -35.27 24.83 27.04
CA ALA A 522 -35.50 23.71 26.13
C ALA A 522 -36.81 23.89 25.33
N VAL A 523 -37.86 24.44 25.96
CA VAL A 523 -39.11 24.80 25.30
C VAL A 523 -38.88 25.91 24.27
N ILE A 524 -38.14 26.96 24.62
CA ILE A 524 -37.81 28.06 23.69
C ILE A 524 -37.00 27.52 22.50
N ALA A 525 -35.99 26.69 22.76
CA ALA A 525 -35.18 26.07 21.72
C ALA A 525 -36.03 25.17 20.80
N ALA A 526 -37.01 24.43 21.34
CA ALA A 526 -37.92 23.60 20.56
C ALA A 526 -38.83 24.43 19.65
N ASP A 527 -39.33 25.56 20.14
CA ASP A 527 -40.15 26.50 19.37
C ASP A 527 -39.36 27.12 18.21
N GLU A 528 -38.10 27.50 18.47
CA GLU A 528 -37.22 28.06 17.43
C GLU A 528 -36.78 27.03 16.37
N ILE A 529 -36.59 25.77 16.74
CA ILE A 529 -36.20 24.67 15.82
C ILE A 529 -37.41 24.17 15.00
N GLY A 530 -38.59 24.19 15.60
CA GLY A 530 -39.83 23.62 15.06
C GLY A 530 -39.98 22.13 15.38
N CYS A 531 -41.12 21.76 15.98
CA CYS A 531 -41.46 20.38 16.31
C CYS A 531 -41.72 19.51 15.05
N PRO A 532 -41.46 18.17 15.11
CA PRO A 532 -41.07 17.40 16.28
C PRO A 532 -39.56 17.46 16.61
N VAL A 533 -39.24 17.46 17.91
CA VAL A 533 -37.86 17.48 18.43
C VAL A 533 -37.55 16.28 19.31
N ALA A 534 -36.27 15.95 19.43
CA ALA A 534 -35.72 15.06 20.45
C ALA A 534 -35.13 15.89 21.59
N LEU A 535 -35.35 15.45 22.82
CA LEU A 535 -34.75 16.00 24.02
C LEU A 535 -33.76 14.99 24.60
N LYS A 536 -32.52 15.40 24.82
CA LYS A 536 -31.46 14.58 25.43
C LYS A 536 -30.90 15.28 26.66
N ILE A 537 -30.53 14.53 27.68
CA ILE A 537 -29.89 15.10 28.88
C ILE A 537 -28.39 15.31 28.66
N ARG A 538 -27.86 16.41 29.21
CA ARG A 538 -26.44 16.74 29.14
C ARG A 538 -25.82 16.68 30.54
N SER A 539 -24.88 15.77 30.74
CA SER A 539 -24.19 15.56 32.02
C SER A 539 -22.81 14.93 31.80
N PRO A 540 -21.72 15.46 32.41
CA PRO A 540 -20.38 14.87 32.32
C PRO A 540 -20.30 13.44 32.86
N GLN A 541 -21.15 13.07 33.82
CA GLN A 541 -21.14 11.75 34.47
C GLN A 541 -21.98 10.70 33.72
N ILE A 542 -22.66 11.08 32.63
CA ILE A 542 -23.56 10.22 31.85
C ILE A 542 -23.07 10.18 30.40
N ASN A 543 -22.24 9.17 30.08
CA ASN A 543 -21.68 8.99 28.74
C ASN A 543 -22.72 8.58 27.68
N GLN A 544 -23.72 7.78 28.06
CA GLN A 544 -24.77 7.31 27.18
C GLN A 544 -26.14 7.71 27.76
N PRO A 545 -26.72 8.84 27.30
CA PRO A 545 -27.98 9.36 27.85
C PRO A 545 -29.14 8.36 27.78
N TYR A 546 -29.15 7.46 26.80
CA TYR A 546 -30.25 6.49 26.65
C TYR A 546 -30.29 5.45 27.78
N ASP A 547 -29.14 5.06 28.36
CA ASP A 547 -29.05 4.04 29.42
C ASP A 547 -29.83 4.45 30.68
N VAL A 548 -29.89 5.76 30.94
CA VAL A 548 -30.59 6.35 32.08
C VAL A 548 -31.99 6.88 31.73
N GLY A 549 -32.48 6.56 30.53
CA GLY A 549 -33.71 7.12 29.99
C GLY A 549 -33.65 8.65 29.80
N GLY A 550 -32.44 9.19 29.60
CA GLY A 550 -32.13 10.59 29.33
C GLY A 550 -32.29 10.99 27.87
N VAL A 551 -33.07 10.23 27.08
CA VAL A 551 -33.43 10.56 25.69
C VAL A 551 -34.94 10.35 25.53
N VAL A 552 -35.63 11.38 25.05
CA VAL A 552 -37.04 11.30 24.65
C VAL A 552 -37.15 11.83 23.22
N LEU A 553 -37.71 11.01 22.33
CA LEU A 553 -37.86 11.30 20.91
C LEU A 553 -39.29 11.76 20.61
N ASP A 554 -39.48 12.32 19.40
CA ASP A 554 -40.81 12.61 18.84
C ASP A 554 -41.68 13.56 19.69
N LEU A 555 -41.07 14.61 20.25
CA LEU A 555 -41.79 15.63 21.00
C LEU A 555 -42.45 16.62 20.03
N GLU A 556 -43.75 16.42 19.81
CA GLU A 556 -44.57 17.13 18.82
C GLU A 556 -44.98 18.55 19.22
N SER A 557 -44.81 18.96 20.47
CA SER A 557 -45.16 20.31 20.92
C SER A 557 -44.25 20.81 22.05
N PRO A 558 -44.11 22.14 22.23
CA PRO A 558 -43.32 22.70 23.32
C PRO A 558 -43.83 22.28 24.71
N GLU A 559 -45.14 22.03 24.89
CA GLU A 559 -45.69 21.51 26.15
C GLU A 559 -45.19 20.09 26.44
N LYS A 560 -45.16 19.22 25.43
CA LYS A 560 -44.59 17.87 25.56
C LYS A 560 -43.10 17.93 25.92
N VAL A 561 -42.35 18.93 25.41
CA VAL A 561 -40.94 19.13 25.77
C VAL A 561 -40.78 19.47 27.24
N TRP A 562 -41.63 20.34 27.80
CA TRP A 562 -41.61 20.66 29.24
C TRP A 562 -41.89 19.42 30.10
N GLU A 563 -42.95 18.67 29.78
CA GLU A 563 -43.31 17.45 30.50
C GLU A 563 -42.21 16.39 30.43
N ALA A 564 -41.62 16.20 29.25
CA ALA A 564 -40.51 15.30 29.04
C ALA A 564 -39.28 15.72 29.84
N ALA A 565 -38.92 17.00 29.85
CA ALA A 565 -37.78 17.53 30.61
C ALA A 565 -37.93 17.28 32.12
N ALA A 566 -39.10 17.59 32.69
CA ALA A 566 -39.38 17.38 34.11
C ALA A 566 -39.35 15.89 34.50
N THR A 567 -39.95 15.04 33.66
CA THR A 567 -39.97 13.58 33.86
C THR A 567 -38.57 12.99 33.75
N MET A 568 -37.77 13.48 32.80
CA MET A 568 -36.41 13.04 32.55
C MET A 568 -35.49 13.39 33.72
N LEU A 569 -35.53 14.63 34.23
CA LEU A 569 -34.75 15.03 35.41
C LEU A 569 -35.07 14.15 36.63
N THR A 570 -36.35 13.88 36.87
CA THR A 570 -36.78 13.03 37.99
C THR A 570 -36.25 11.60 37.85
N ARG A 571 -36.27 11.07 36.62
CA ARG A 571 -35.79 9.70 36.31
C ARG A 571 -34.28 9.58 36.44
N VAL A 572 -33.55 10.50 35.83
CA VAL A 572 -32.08 10.50 35.84
C VAL A 572 -31.56 10.71 37.26
N ASN A 573 -32.12 11.65 38.02
CA ASN A 573 -31.72 11.88 39.41
C ASN A 573 -32.02 10.67 40.33
N ARG A 574 -33.02 9.84 40.00
CA ARG A 574 -33.29 8.59 40.72
C ARG A 574 -32.28 7.50 40.39
N GLN A 575 -31.86 7.38 39.14
CA GLN A 575 -30.93 6.32 38.69
C GLN A 575 -29.46 6.67 38.92
N ARG A 576 -29.10 7.94 38.77
CA ARG A 576 -27.76 8.50 38.95
C ARG A 576 -27.84 9.79 39.80
N PRO A 577 -28.05 9.67 41.12
CA PRO A 577 -28.08 10.83 42.02
C PRO A 577 -26.72 11.52 42.15
N ASP A 578 -25.65 10.87 41.71
CA ASP A 578 -24.28 11.38 41.61
C ASP A 578 -24.05 12.29 40.39
N ALA A 579 -24.94 12.27 39.40
CA ALA A 579 -24.74 12.97 38.13
C ALA A 579 -25.09 14.47 38.23
N TYR A 580 -24.15 15.32 37.85
CA TYR A 580 -24.40 16.75 37.69
C TYR A 580 -25.00 17.00 36.31
N ILE A 581 -26.20 17.58 36.27
CA ILE A 581 -26.94 17.83 35.03
C ILE A 581 -26.68 19.27 34.63
N GLU A 582 -26.00 19.48 33.51
CA GLU A 582 -25.69 20.80 32.95
C GLU A 582 -26.88 21.40 32.17
N GLY A 583 -27.82 20.56 31.76
CA GLY A 583 -29.02 20.97 31.04
C GLY A 583 -29.51 19.90 30.07
N PHE A 584 -30.03 20.36 28.94
CA PHE A 584 -30.62 19.56 27.88
C PHE A 584 -30.06 19.94 26.52
N THR A 585 -30.07 18.97 25.62
CA THR A 585 -29.92 19.18 24.18
C THR A 585 -31.28 19.00 23.53
N VAL A 586 -31.72 20.02 22.79
CA VAL A 586 -32.92 20.00 21.95
C VAL A 586 -32.48 19.86 20.51
N GLN A 587 -32.96 18.84 19.83
CA GLN A 587 -32.51 18.47 18.49
C GLN A 587 -33.70 18.23 17.57
N LYS A 588 -33.64 18.74 16.33
CA LYS A 588 -34.68 18.47 15.32
C LYS A 588 -34.75 16.97 15.02
N MET A 589 -35.96 16.41 14.94
CA MET A 589 -36.11 15.02 14.52
C MET A 589 -35.71 14.86 13.04
N GLY A 590 -34.63 14.12 12.78
CA GLY A 590 -34.18 13.76 11.44
C GLY A 590 -34.97 12.61 10.82
N ARG A 591 -36.32 12.64 10.85
CA ARG A 591 -37.16 11.56 10.32
C ARG A 591 -36.96 11.42 8.81
N ARG A 592 -36.29 10.33 8.39
CA ARG A 592 -36.16 9.92 6.99
C ARG A 592 -36.68 8.48 6.85
N LEU A 593 -37.89 8.35 6.33
CA LEU A 593 -38.56 7.05 6.15
C LEU A 593 -37.77 6.22 5.14
N GLY A 594 -37.24 5.07 5.58
CA GLY A 594 -36.43 4.20 4.72
C GLY A 594 -34.93 4.50 4.71
N ALA A 595 -34.46 5.48 5.49
CA ALA A 595 -33.03 5.73 5.64
C ALA A 595 -32.31 4.56 6.31
N HIS A 596 -31.09 4.29 5.86
CA HIS A 596 -30.19 3.33 6.46
C HIS A 596 -29.35 4.00 7.55
N GLU A 597 -29.17 3.32 8.69
CA GLU A 597 -28.31 3.82 9.78
C GLU A 597 -26.86 3.39 9.53
N LEU A 598 -25.97 4.34 9.32
CA LEU A 598 -24.54 4.13 9.11
C LEU A 598 -23.75 4.77 10.25
N PHE A 599 -22.46 4.48 10.32
CA PHE A 599 -21.52 5.27 11.12
C PHE A 599 -20.28 5.60 10.31
N ILE A 600 -19.69 6.75 10.62
CA ILE A 600 -18.34 7.12 10.19
C ILE A 600 -17.55 7.47 11.44
N SER A 601 -16.44 6.79 11.67
CA SER A 601 -15.53 7.08 12.77
C SER A 601 -14.12 7.27 12.25
N ALA A 602 -13.38 8.24 12.77
CA ALA A 602 -12.01 8.50 12.40
C ALA A 602 -11.14 8.63 13.65
N SER A 603 -9.93 8.11 13.58
CA SER A 603 -8.96 8.09 14.69
C SER A 603 -7.54 7.96 14.16
N ALA A 604 -6.54 8.28 14.99
CA ALA A 604 -5.15 7.99 14.67
C ALA A 604 -4.77 6.55 15.05
N ASP A 605 -4.28 5.78 14.08
CA ASP A 605 -3.53 4.55 14.32
C ASP A 605 -2.09 4.87 14.71
N THR A 606 -1.53 4.10 15.63
CA THR A 606 -0.16 4.29 16.14
C THR A 606 0.93 4.08 15.09
N THR A 607 0.68 3.26 14.07
CA THR A 607 1.67 2.96 13.03
C THR A 607 1.42 3.80 11.78
N PHE A 608 0.22 3.75 11.22
CA PHE A 608 -0.09 4.33 9.91
C PHE A 608 -0.78 5.71 9.95
N GLY A 609 -1.01 6.25 11.15
CA GLY A 609 -1.63 7.55 11.34
C GLY A 609 -3.16 7.53 11.12
N PRO A 610 -3.77 8.62 10.64
CA PRO A 610 -5.22 8.75 10.53
C PRO A 610 -5.91 7.68 9.67
N ILE A 611 -6.93 7.03 10.24
CA ILE A 611 -7.77 6.03 9.59
C ILE A 611 -9.25 6.37 9.74
N ILE A 612 -10.06 5.90 8.79
CA ILE A 612 -11.52 6.03 8.78
C ILE A 612 -12.16 4.64 8.80
N HIS A 613 -13.10 4.46 9.72
CA HIS A 613 -14.01 3.34 9.81
C HIS A 613 -15.38 3.73 9.26
N PHE A 614 -15.93 2.88 8.39
CA PHE A 614 -17.26 3.02 7.83
C PHE A 614 -18.03 1.71 7.98
N GLY A 615 -19.32 1.78 8.28
CA GLY A 615 -20.13 0.56 8.37
C GLY A 615 -21.57 0.79 8.80
N HIS A 616 -22.24 -0.31 9.11
CA HIS A 616 -23.61 -0.30 9.65
C HIS A 616 -23.62 0.28 11.06
N GLY A 617 -24.38 1.35 11.24
CA GLY A 617 -24.42 2.17 12.46
C GLY A 617 -25.60 1.87 13.36
N GLY A 618 -25.92 2.84 14.21
CA GLY A 618 -26.98 2.74 15.20
C GLY A 618 -26.60 1.88 16.40
N MET A 619 -27.62 1.48 17.17
CA MET A 619 -27.46 0.77 18.44
C MET A 619 -26.90 -0.65 18.29
N THR A 620 -26.95 -1.23 17.08
CA THR A 620 -26.55 -2.61 16.82
C THR A 620 -25.13 -2.76 16.26
N ARG A 621 -24.39 -1.64 16.12
CA ARG A 621 -23.02 -1.57 15.55
C ARG A 621 -22.09 -2.67 16.09
N GLU A 622 -22.03 -2.84 17.41
CA GLU A 622 -21.10 -3.79 18.06
C GLU A 622 -21.44 -5.26 17.82
N VAL A 623 -22.71 -5.56 17.51
CA VAL A 623 -23.23 -6.91 17.29
C VAL A 623 -23.12 -7.30 15.82
N VAL A 624 -23.52 -6.41 14.91
CA VAL A 624 -23.53 -6.70 13.46
C VAL A 624 -22.12 -6.79 12.90
N ARG A 625 -21.18 -5.96 13.43
CA ARG A 625 -19.77 -5.90 13.02
C ARG A 625 -19.58 -5.87 11.50
N ASP A 626 -20.44 -5.12 10.82
CA ASP A 626 -20.31 -4.88 9.38
C ASP A 626 -19.62 -3.54 9.16
N GLN A 627 -18.30 -3.58 9.09
CA GLN A 627 -17.45 -2.40 8.98
C GLN A 627 -16.29 -2.65 8.02
N ALA A 628 -15.75 -1.56 7.49
CA ALA A 628 -14.53 -1.53 6.71
C ALA A 628 -13.68 -0.34 7.15
N VAL A 629 -12.36 -0.44 6.90
CA VAL A 629 -11.38 0.58 7.28
C VAL A 629 -10.70 1.13 6.02
N ALA A 630 -10.38 2.41 6.00
CA ALA A 630 -9.53 3.02 4.99
C ALA A 630 -8.50 3.97 5.62
N MET A 631 -7.39 4.17 4.92
CA MET A 631 -6.40 5.17 5.28
C MET A 631 -6.70 6.49 4.58
N VAL A 632 -6.40 7.58 5.27
CA VAL A 632 -6.40 8.95 4.73
C VAL A 632 -5.15 9.15 3.83
N PRO A 633 -5.24 9.86 2.69
CA PRO A 633 -6.41 10.54 2.14
C PRO A 633 -7.33 9.65 1.30
N LEU A 634 -8.62 10.01 1.20
CA LEU A 634 -9.64 9.38 0.37
C LEU A 634 -10.02 10.23 -0.86
N ASN A 635 -10.41 9.56 -1.95
CA ASN A 635 -11.16 10.13 -3.09
C ASN A 635 -12.46 9.35 -3.31
N MET A 636 -13.20 9.71 -4.37
CA MET A 636 -14.46 9.05 -4.74
C MET A 636 -14.31 7.55 -4.97
N SER A 637 -13.27 7.12 -5.70
CA SER A 637 -13.03 5.70 -5.98
C SER A 637 -12.73 4.91 -4.70
N LEU A 638 -11.89 5.46 -3.83
CA LEU A 638 -11.50 4.85 -2.54
C LEU A 638 -12.67 4.82 -1.55
N ALA A 639 -13.51 5.86 -1.54
CA ALA A 639 -14.71 5.90 -0.73
C ALA A 639 -15.75 4.87 -1.21
N ARG A 640 -15.95 4.75 -2.54
CA ARG A 640 -16.80 3.68 -3.12
C ARG A 640 -16.25 2.29 -2.79
N GLU A 641 -14.94 2.09 -2.89
CA GLU A 641 -14.29 0.84 -2.52
C GLU A 641 -14.53 0.50 -1.05
N LEU A 642 -14.33 1.47 -0.14
CA LEU A 642 -14.58 1.34 1.29
C LEU A 642 -16.04 0.92 1.56
N ILE A 643 -17.01 1.58 0.92
CA ILE A 643 -18.43 1.23 1.04
C ILE A 643 -18.67 -0.20 0.53
N SER A 644 -18.13 -0.55 -0.64
CA SER A 644 -18.36 -1.84 -1.30
C SER A 644 -17.89 -3.06 -0.49
N ARG A 645 -16.95 -2.87 0.45
CA ARG A 645 -16.45 -3.92 1.35
C ARG A 645 -17.43 -4.29 2.45
N THR A 646 -18.40 -3.42 2.75
CA THR A 646 -19.44 -3.68 3.75
C THR A 646 -20.58 -4.51 3.16
N ARG A 647 -21.26 -5.30 3.98
CA ARG A 647 -22.47 -6.04 3.57
C ARG A 647 -23.65 -5.09 3.35
N ILE A 648 -23.71 -3.97 4.09
CA ILE A 648 -24.75 -2.95 3.94
C ILE A 648 -24.74 -2.29 2.56
N SER A 649 -23.62 -2.28 1.85
CA SER A 649 -23.56 -1.80 0.45
C SER A 649 -24.61 -2.46 -0.47
N ARG A 650 -24.98 -3.72 -0.21
CA ARG A 650 -26.04 -4.41 -0.95
C ARG A 650 -27.43 -3.85 -0.68
N LEU A 651 -27.68 -3.35 0.53
CA LEU A 651 -28.92 -2.65 0.88
C LEU A 651 -28.92 -1.24 0.31
N LEU A 652 -27.79 -0.53 0.36
CA LEU A 652 -27.65 0.81 -0.23
C LEU A 652 -27.88 0.81 -1.76
N SER A 653 -27.66 -0.32 -2.42
CA SER A 653 -27.94 -0.50 -3.86
C SER A 653 -29.45 -0.53 -4.20
N GLY A 654 -30.32 -0.47 -3.19
CA GLY A 654 -31.78 -0.51 -3.34
C GLY A 654 -32.35 -1.92 -3.33
N THR A 655 -33.65 -2.00 -3.07
CA THR A 655 -34.45 -3.24 -3.16
C THR A 655 -35.66 -2.98 -4.05
N PRO A 656 -36.43 -4.00 -4.50
CA PRO A 656 -37.65 -3.76 -5.25
C PRO A 656 -38.65 -2.82 -4.55
N THR A 657 -38.53 -2.66 -3.23
CA THR A 657 -39.41 -1.85 -2.38
C THR A 657 -38.79 -0.53 -1.90
N GLN A 658 -37.48 -0.29 -2.11
CA GLN A 658 -36.78 0.92 -1.64
C GLN A 658 -35.83 1.46 -2.71
N PRO A 659 -35.82 2.77 -2.98
CA PRO A 659 -34.88 3.37 -3.91
C PRO A 659 -33.42 3.17 -3.44
N PRO A 660 -32.44 3.19 -4.36
CA PRO A 660 -31.03 3.20 -3.99
C PRO A 660 -30.68 4.49 -3.23
N ALA A 661 -29.78 4.36 -2.27
CA ALA A 661 -29.23 5.50 -1.54
C ALA A 661 -28.34 6.37 -2.43
N ASP A 662 -28.20 7.65 -2.10
CA ASP A 662 -27.23 8.53 -2.76
C ASP A 662 -25.79 8.16 -2.33
N ILE A 663 -25.18 7.27 -3.10
CA ILE A 663 -23.81 6.81 -2.88
C ILE A 663 -22.80 7.94 -3.12
N GLU A 664 -23.10 8.91 -3.99
CA GLU A 664 -22.16 9.97 -4.31
C GLU A 664 -22.03 10.95 -3.14
N ASP A 665 -23.15 11.35 -2.53
CA ASP A 665 -23.15 12.20 -1.34
C ASP A 665 -22.52 11.49 -0.12
N LEU A 666 -22.70 10.17 0.00
CA LEU A 666 -22.01 9.37 1.02
C LEU A 666 -20.50 9.32 0.79
N CYS A 667 -20.05 9.18 -0.47
CA CYS A 667 -18.63 9.23 -0.79
C CYS A 667 -18.04 10.61 -0.50
N LEU A 668 -18.77 11.68 -0.83
CA LEU A 668 -18.39 13.06 -0.52
C LEU A 668 -18.23 13.26 0.99
N THR A 669 -19.17 12.77 1.79
CA THR A 669 -19.11 12.84 3.26
C THR A 669 -17.85 12.17 3.81
N LEU A 670 -17.48 10.99 3.29
CA LEU A 670 -16.25 10.30 3.69
C LEU A 670 -14.99 11.10 3.33
N ILE A 671 -14.96 11.77 2.18
CA ILE A 671 -13.86 12.63 1.76
C ILE A 671 -13.78 13.89 2.64
N GLN A 672 -14.91 14.50 2.99
CA GLN A 672 -14.96 15.65 3.90
C GLN A 672 -14.40 15.29 5.28
N VAL A 673 -14.76 14.13 5.82
CA VAL A 673 -14.18 13.60 7.08
C VAL A 673 -12.68 13.33 6.93
N SER A 674 -12.26 12.76 5.81
CA SER A 674 -10.84 12.56 5.48
C SER A 674 -10.07 13.87 5.48
N GLN A 675 -10.62 14.94 4.88
CA GLN A 675 -9.96 16.22 4.84
C GLN A 675 -9.90 16.89 6.23
N LEU A 676 -10.98 16.81 7.01
CA LEU A 676 -11.02 17.36 8.37
C LEU A 676 -9.86 16.86 9.23
N PHE A 677 -9.54 15.56 9.15
CA PHE A 677 -8.41 14.96 9.88
C PHE A 677 -7.04 15.35 9.33
N ILE A 678 -6.93 15.70 8.05
CA ILE A 678 -5.67 16.19 7.45
C ILE A 678 -5.39 17.62 7.91
N ASP A 679 -6.42 18.47 7.88
CA ASP A 679 -6.28 19.91 8.14
C ASP A 679 -6.22 20.26 9.63
N VAL A 680 -6.85 19.45 10.49
CA VAL A 680 -6.96 19.68 11.94
C VAL A 680 -6.40 18.47 12.70
N PRO A 681 -5.06 18.29 12.75
CA PRO A 681 -4.42 17.13 13.38
C PRO A 681 -4.65 17.04 14.89
N GLN A 682 -5.14 18.11 15.53
CA GLN A 682 -5.55 18.12 16.93
C GLN A 682 -6.81 17.28 17.21
N ILE A 683 -7.56 16.88 16.18
CA ILE A 683 -8.70 15.97 16.35
C ILE A 683 -8.15 14.55 16.50
N ALA A 684 -8.22 14.03 17.73
CA ALA A 684 -7.77 12.68 18.05
C ALA A 684 -8.80 11.61 17.65
N HIS A 685 -10.09 11.92 17.80
CA HIS A 685 -11.18 11.01 17.44
C HIS A 685 -12.43 11.77 16.98
N LEU A 686 -13.11 11.20 15.98
CA LEU A 686 -14.44 11.61 15.52
C LEU A 686 -15.31 10.36 15.44
N ASP A 687 -16.51 10.42 15.98
CA ASP A 687 -17.53 9.38 15.83
C ASP A 687 -18.86 10.03 15.44
N ILE A 688 -19.27 9.82 14.19
CA ILE A 688 -20.57 10.21 13.66
C ILE A 688 -21.45 8.96 13.66
N ASN A 689 -22.32 8.87 14.68
CA ASN A 689 -23.22 7.75 14.85
C ASN A 689 -24.50 8.20 15.59
N PRO A 690 -25.70 8.00 15.01
CA PRO A 690 -25.97 7.49 13.67
C PRO A 690 -25.83 8.54 12.56
N LEU A 691 -25.45 8.06 11.37
CA LEU A 691 -25.45 8.78 10.10
C LEU A 691 -26.57 8.21 9.22
N TYR A 692 -27.57 9.01 8.87
CA TYR A 692 -28.67 8.58 8.02
C TYR A 692 -28.33 8.80 6.55
N VAL A 693 -28.67 7.81 5.72
CA VAL A 693 -28.52 7.89 4.27
C VAL A 693 -29.76 7.33 3.59
N ASP A 694 -30.31 8.08 2.65
CA ASP A 694 -31.41 7.72 1.77
C ASP A 694 -31.16 8.22 0.34
N ASP A 695 -32.20 8.29 -0.49
CA ASP A 695 -32.15 8.79 -1.86
C ASP A 695 -31.98 10.33 -1.95
N THR A 696 -32.10 11.05 -0.84
CA THR A 696 -31.95 12.52 -0.78
C THR A 696 -30.59 12.97 -0.28
N GLY A 697 -29.73 12.04 0.15
CA GLY A 697 -28.37 12.31 0.61
C GLY A 697 -28.13 11.87 2.04
N VAL A 698 -27.16 12.50 2.69
CA VAL A 698 -26.66 12.15 4.03
C VAL A 698 -27.19 13.12 5.09
N LEU A 699 -27.36 12.63 6.32
CA LEU A 699 -27.70 13.46 7.48
C LEU A 699 -27.08 12.90 8.77
N ALA A 700 -26.17 13.64 9.40
CA ALA A 700 -25.61 13.29 10.69
C ALA A 700 -26.59 13.67 11.82
N LEU A 701 -26.99 12.69 12.63
CA LEU A 701 -27.85 12.94 13.81
C LEU A 701 -27.05 13.37 15.04
N GLY A 702 -25.74 13.19 15.03
CA GLY A 702 -24.87 13.57 16.14
C GLY A 702 -23.43 13.21 15.82
N ALA A 703 -22.51 13.88 16.51
CA ALA A 703 -21.09 13.58 16.41
C ALA A 703 -20.40 13.83 17.74
N LYS A 704 -19.46 12.96 18.07
CA LYS A 704 -18.53 13.15 19.18
C LYS A 704 -17.15 13.44 18.62
N ILE A 705 -16.53 14.52 19.08
CA ILE A 705 -15.17 14.91 18.68
C ILE A 705 -14.31 15.00 19.93
N ILE A 706 -13.23 14.23 19.96
CA ILE A 706 -12.19 14.25 21.00
C ILE A 706 -10.99 14.98 20.42
N VAL A 707 -10.45 15.91 21.18
CA VAL A 707 -9.32 16.76 20.80
C VAL A 707 -8.15 16.53 21.75
N ALA A 708 -6.94 16.65 21.22
CA ALA A 708 -5.71 16.53 21.99
C ALA A 708 -4.70 17.59 21.53
N GLU A 709 -3.80 17.99 22.43
CA GLU A 709 -2.64 18.78 22.04
C GLU A 709 -1.79 18.02 21.03
N CYS A 710 -1.28 18.75 20.04
CA CYS A 710 -0.53 18.20 18.94
C CYS A 710 0.77 19.00 18.83
N GLY A 711 1.87 18.43 19.31
CA GLY A 711 3.22 18.99 19.28
C GLY A 711 4.06 18.42 18.14
N GLU A 712 5.30 18.03 18.42
CA GLU A 712 6.14 17.29 17.46
C GLU A 712 5.61 15.87 17.16
N ASP A 713 4.80 15.31 18.08
CA ASP A 713 4.20 13.97 18.01
C ASP A 713 2.88 13.90 17.23
N CYS A 714 2.56 14.90 16.41
CA CYS A 714 1.35 14.85 15.59
C CYS A 714 1.33 13.61 14.67
N PRO A 715 0.19 12.91 14.53
CA PRO A 715 0.08 11.72 13.70
C PRO A 715 0.52 12.04 12.26
N GLN A 716 1.65 11.47 11.85
CA GLN A 716 2.12 11.66 10.49
C GLN A 716 1.27 10.85 9.52
N LEU A 717 0.85 11.50 8.43
CA LEU A 717 0.20 10.79 7.33
C LEU A 717 1.21 9.80 6.72
N ALA A 718 0.83 8.52 6.66
CA ALA A 718 1.61 7.48 6.00
C ALA A 718 1.66 7.66 4.47
N ILE A 719 0.65 8.30 3.89
CA ILE A 719 0.61 8.67 2.47
C ILE A 719 0.51 10.19 2.36
N ARG A 720 1.42 10.81 1.61
CA ARG A 720 1.40 12.26 1.39
C ARG A 720 0.18 12.65 0.53
N PRO A 721 -0.66 13.60 0.98
CA PRO A 721 -1.79 14.10 0.19
C PRO A 721 -1.31 14.90 -1.03
N TYR A 722 -2.23 15.20 -1.94
CA TYR A 722 -1.98 16.10 -3.05
C TYR A 722 -1.62 17.51 -2.53
N PRO A 723 -0.44 18.07 -2.88
CA PRO A 723 0.05 19.32 -2.31
C PRO A 723 -0.55 20.54 -3.03
N ARG A 724 -1.77 20.93 -2.63
CA ARG A 724 -2.51 22.06 -3.20
C ARG A 724 -1.80 23.39 -3.03
N GLU A 725 -1.03 23.53 -1.97
CA GLU A 725 -0.22 24.72 -1.68
C GLU A 725 0.80 25.03 -2.78
N LEU A 726 1.09 24.06 -3.68
CA LEU A 726 1.98 24.23 -4.82
C LEU A 726 1.25 24.66 -6.11
N GLU A 727 -0.07 24.85 -6.11
CA GLU A 727 -0.81 25.36 -7.26
C GLU A 727 -0.61 26.88 -7.42
N GLU A 728 -0.35 27.35 -8.65
CA GLU A 728 -0.24 28.78 -8.94
C GLU A 728 -0.86 29.11 -10.30
N CYS A 729 -1.59 30.21 -10.39
CA CYS A 729 -2.12 30.73 -11.65
C CYS A 729 -1.12 31.69 -12.28
N VAL A 730 -0.84 31.50 -13.56
CA VAL A 730 0.11 32.31 -14.32
C VAL A 730 -0.50 32.75 -15.66
N VAL A 731 -0.02 33.86 -16.19
CA VAL A 731 -0.47 34.39 -17.49
C VAL A 731 0.69 34.29 -18.48
N LEU A 732 0.44 33.67 -19.62
CA LEU A 732 1.41 33.55 -20.71
C LEU A 732 1.55 34.86 -21.50
N LYS A 733 2.60 34.97 -22.33
CA LYS A 733 2.83 36.15 -23.19
C LYS A 733 1.69 36.43 -24.17
N ASP A 734 0.94 35.41 -24.55
CA ASP A 734 -0.24 35.48 -25.41
C ASP A 734 -1.53 35.82 -24.63
N SER A 735 -1.42 36.21 -23.35
CA SER A 735 -2.52 36.49 -22.42
C SER A 735 -3.38 35.28 -22.03
N ARG A 736 -2.98 34.05 -22.37
CA ARG A 736 -3.68 32.84 -21.91
C ARG A 736 -3.44 32.61 -20.42
N GLN A 737 -4.51 32.40 -19.66
CA GLN A 737 -4.43 31.96 -18.26
C GLN A 737 -4.09 30.47 -18.21
N VAL A 738 -3.10 30.13 -17.40
CA VAL A 738 -2.58 28.78 -17.23
C VAL A 738 -2.41 28.52 -15.73
N THR A 739 -2.79 27.34 -15.27
CA THR A 739 -2.54 26.90 -13.90
C THR A 739 -1.32 25.97 -13.91
N LEU A 740 -0.30 26.32 -13.13
CA LEU A 740 0.84 25.43 -12.85
C LEU A 740 0.54 24.67 -11.57
N ARG A 741 0.37 23.35 -11.67
CA ARG A 741 0.03 22.51 -10.51
C ARG A 741 0.69 21.14 -10.58
N PRO A 742 0.87 20.44 -9.45
CA PRO A 742 1.26 19.04 -9.46
C PRO A 742 0.32 18.21 -10.33
N ILE A 743 0.87 17.26 -11.10
CA ILE A 743 0.12 16.31 -11.94
C ILE A 743 -0.70 15.37 -11.07
N ARG A 744 -1.86 14.93 -11.57
CA ARG A 744 -2.74 13.93 -10.95
C ARG A 744 -2.95 12.75 -11.92
N PRO A 745 -3.27 11.53 -11.45
CA PRO A 745 -3.59 10.40 -12.32
C PRO A 745 -4.69 10.71 -13.34
N GLU A 746 -5.70 11.47 -12.94
CA GLU A 746 -6.85 11.85 -13.74
C GLU A 746 -6.48 12.77 -14.91
N ASP A 747 -5.28 13.35 -14.88
CA ASP A 747 -4.72 14.10 -16.01
C ASP A 747 -4.30 13.18 -17.15
N GLU A 748 -4.31 11.86 -16.97
CA GLU A 748 -3.90 10.88 -17.98
C GLU A 748 -4.51 11.14 -19.37
N PRO A 749 -5.83 11.33 -19.55
CA PRO A 749 -6.40 11.58 -20.87
C PRO A 749 -5.85 12.87 -21.51
N ALA A 750 -5.74 13.96 -20.73
CA ALA A 750 -5.20 15.23 -21.18
C ALA A 750 -3.68 15.15 -21.45
N HIS A 751 -2.96 14.31 -20.70
CA HIS A 751 -1.53 14.06 -20.85
C HIS A 751 -1.22 13.21 -22.09
N TYR A 752 -2.08 12.22 -22.38
CA TYR A 752 -2.01 11.42 -23.59
C TYR A 752 -2.22 12.30 -24.83
N GLU A 753 -3.24 13.17 -24.81
CA GLU A 753 -3.46 14.13 -25.89
C GLU A 753 -2.28 15.08 -26.05
N PHE A 754 -1.72 15.58 -24.94
CA PHE A 754 -0.50 16.39 -24.95
C PHE A 754 0.66 15.68 -25.68
N LEU A 755 0.97 14.44 -25.33
CA LEU A 755 2.05 13.67 -25.98
C LEU A 755 1.77 13.41 -27.46
N SER A 756 0.50 13.23 -27.85
CA SER A 756 0.11 13.07 -29.25
C SER A 756 0.37 14.33 -30.11
N ARG A 757 0.43 15.51 -29.47
CA ARG A 757 0.70 16.81 -30.11
C ARG A 757 2.18 17.24 -30.04
N VAL A 758 3.06 16.41 -29.50
CA VAL A 758 4.53 16.64 -29.50
C VAL A 758 5.16 16.03 -30.76
N SER A 759 6.09 16.75 -31.37
CA SER A 759 6.82 16.27 -32.56
C SER A 759 7.72 15.06 -32.25
N ASP A 760 7.96 14.18 -33.24
CA ASP A 760 8.83 13.01 -33.05
C ASP A 760 10.26 13.39 -32.69
N GLU A 761 10.74 14.54 -33.18
CA GLU A 761 12.06 15.07 -32.86
C GLU A 761 12.15 15.47 -31.38
N ASP A 762 11.12 16.12 -30.83
CA ASP A 762 11.05 16.49 -29.41
C ASP A 762 10.93 15.27 -28.50
N MET A 763 10.16 14.26 -28.92
CA MET A 763 10.07 12.98 -28.22
C MET A 763 11.42 12.26 -28.22
N ARG A 764 12.13 12.23 -29.36
CA ARG A 764 13.47 11.65 -29.46
C ARG A 764 14.46 12.36 -28.53
N MET A 765 14.44 13.70 -28.52
CA MET A 765 15.30 14.49 -27.63
C MET A 765 15.01 14.27 -26.15
N ARG A 766 13.75 13.95 -25.79
CA ARG A 766 13.34 13.71 -24.40
C ARG A 766 13.64 12.30 -23.90
N PHE A 767 13.49 11.29 -24.75
CA PHE A 767 13.59 9.87 -24.37
C PHE A 767 14.87 9.19 -24.89
N PHE A 768 15.79 9.93 -25.49
CA PHE A 768 17.08 9.45 -25.99
C PHE A 768 16.96 8.27 -26.98
N GLY A 769 15.88 8.22 -27.78
CA GLY A 769 15.63 7.11 -28.71
C GLY A 769 14.33 7.23 -29.54
N VAL A 770 14.06 6.22 -30.38
CA VAL A 770 12.82 6.13 -31.18
C VAL A 770 11.67 5.72 -30.28
N VAL A 771 10.74 6.63 -30.03
CA VAL A 771 9.58 6.40 -29.15
C VAL A 771 8.41 5.82 -29.94
N ARG A 772 7.80 4.74 -29.44
CA ARG A 772 6.54 4.23 -29.98
C ARG A 772 5.41 5.20 -29.59
N ARG A 773 4.58 5.63 -30.55
CA ARG A 773 3.43 6.51 -30.30
C ARG A 773 2.25 5.82 -29.60
N ASP A 774 2.18 4.50 -29.68
CA ASP A 774 1.13 3.69 -29.06
C ASP A 774 1.43 3.48 -27.57
N PHE A 775 1.36 4.56 -26.79
CA PHE A 775 1.37 4.45 -25.34
C PHE A 775 0.05 3.83 -24.89
N ASP A 776 0.12 2.71 -24.19
CA ASP A 776 -1.07 2.14 -23.58
C ASP A 776 -1.39 2.85 -22.25
N HIS A 777 -2.55 2.52 -21.66
CA HIS A 777 -2.97 3.04 -20.36
C HIS A 777 -1.92 2.82 -19.25
N LYS A 778 -1.09 1.77 -19.35
CA LYS A 778 -0.05 1.48 -18.36
C LYS A 778 1.17 2.38 -18.51
N ASP A 779 1.51 2.76 -19.74
CA ASP A 779 2.57 3.73 -19.97
C ASP A 779 2.15 5.12 -19.50
N MET A 780 0.90 5.50 -19.76
CA MET A 780 0.35 6.78 -19.32
C MET A 780 0.22 6.89 -17.80
N SER A 781 -0.26 5.84 -17.14
CA SER A 781 -0.35 5.82 -15.67
C SER A 781 1.02 6.02 -15.01
N ARG A 782 2.10 5.47 -15.57
CA ARG A 782 3.48 5.74 -15.09
C ARG A 782 3.88 7.22 -15.23
N PHE A 783 3.33 7.93 -16.21
CA PHE A 783 3.62 9.34 -16.38
C PHE A 783 2.80 10.24 -15.47
N THR A 784 1.55 9.92 -15.18
CA THR A 784 0.68 10.80 -14.38
C THR A 784 0.69 10.47 -12.89
N GLN A 785 1.08 9.25 -12.52
CA GLN A 785 0.99 8.77 -11.13
C GLN A 785 2.34 8.82 -10.44
N ILE A 786 2.61 9.96 -9.81
CA ILE A 786 3.85 10.17 -9.08
C ILE A 786 3.70 9.84 -7.60
N ASN A 787 4.81 9.58 -6.92
CA ASN A 787 4.83 9.61 -5.46
C ASN A 787 5.32 10.99 -5.03
N TYR A 788 4.43 11.88 -4.56
CA TYR A 788 4.80 13.27 -4.17
C TYR A 788 5.92 13.36 -3.14
N ASP A 789 6.15 12.27 -2.41
CA ASP A 789 7.26 12.18 -1.47
C ASP A 789 8.62 12.06 -2.17
N ARG A 790 8.72 11.54 -3.41
CA ARG A 790 10.02 11.27 -4.09
C ARG A 790 10.11 11.84 -5.49
N GLU A 791 8.99 11.86 -6.18
CA GLU A 791 8.83 12.38 -7.51
C GLU A 791 7.97 13.65 -7.43
N MET A 792 8.29 14.66 -8.23
CA MET A 792 7.40 15.79 -8.43
C MET A 792 7.26 16.05 -9.91
N ALA A 793 6.04 16.27 -10.38
CA ALA A 793 5.79 16.67 -11.75
C ALA A 793 4.79 17.81 -11.73
N PHE A 794 5.19 18.95 -12.26
CA PHE A 794 4.31 20.10 -12.45
C PHE A 794 3.84 20.13 -13.89
N ILE A 795 2.53 20.19 -14.09
CA ILE A 795 1.92 20.43 -15.39
C ILE A 795 1.46 21.87 -15.49
N ALA A 796 1.52 22.38 -16.72
CA ALA A 796 0.82 23.57 -17.14
C ALA A 796 -0.50 23.16 -17.78
N THR A 797 -1.62 23.50 -17.13
CA THR A 797 -2.96 23.16 -17.62
C THR A 797 -3.76 24.42 -17.94
N ALA A 798 -4.60 24.35 -18.98
CA ALA A 798 -5.56 25.40 -19.31
C ALA A 798 -6.83 24.76 -19.88
N MET A 799 -7.96 25.44 -19.79
CA MET A 799 -9.18 24.99 -20.46
C MET A 799 -8.98 25.06 -21.99
N GLY A 800 -9.27 23.97 -22.68
CA GLY A 800 -9.30 23.89 -24.14
C GLY A 800 -10.61 24.45 -24.70
N GLU A 801 -10.67 24.59 -26.03
CA GLU A 801 -11.86 25.11 -26.74
C GLU A 801 -13.12 24.25 -26.51
N ASN A 802 -12.93 22.96 -26.21
CA ASN A 802 -14.00 22.00 -25.97
C ASN A 802 -14.49 21.99 -24.49
N GLY A 803 -13.98 22.88 -23.64
CA GLY A 803 -14.32 22.92 -22.22
C GLY A 803 -13.64 21.85 -21.35
N HIS A 804 -12.73 21.04 -21.91
CA HIS A 804 -11.91 20.09 -21.17
C HIS A 804 -10.52 20.65 -20.86
N PRO A 805 -9.89 20.28 -19.73
CA PRO A 805 -8.53 20.71 -19.41
C PRO A 805 -7.52 20.08 -20.39
N GLU A 806 -6.63 20.90 -20.95
CA GLU A 806 -5.52 20.47 -21.79
C GLU A 806 -4.19 20.63 -21.05
N THR A 807 -3.29 19.64 -21.17
CA THR A 807 -1.90 19.78 -20.73
C THR A 807 -1.06 20.47 -21.81
N LEU A 808 -0.35 21.55 -21.45
CA LEU A 808 0.47 22.37 -22.36
C LEU A 808 1.97 22.08 -22.24
N GLY A 809 2.40 21.59 -21.08
CA GLY A 809 3.78 21.24 -20.79
C GLY A 809 3.91 20.61 -19.41
N VAL A 810 5.01 19.88 -19.21
CA VAL A 810 5.31 19.18 -17.97
C VAL A 810 6.79 19.34 -17.64
N VAL A 811 7.10 19.58 -16.37
CA VAL A 811 8.44 19.42 -15.81
C VAL A 811 8.38 18.40 -14.69
N ARG A 812 9.37 17.54 -14.62
CA ARG A 812 9.44 16.44 -13.66
C ARG A 812 10.76 16.46 -12.95
N THR A 813 10.74 15.97 -11.72
CA THR A 813 11.93 15.60 -10.98
C THR A 813 11.74 14.25 -10.30
N SER A 814 12.81 13.46 -10.27
CA SER A 814 12.92 12.23 -9.50
C SER A 814 14.04 12.42 -8.48
N THR A 815 13.69 12.45 -7.21
CA THR A 815 14.63 12.70 -6.11
C THR A 815 15.16 11.37 -5.62
N LYS A 816 16.49 11.25 -5.49
CA LYS A 816 17.09 10.08 -4.82
C LYS A 816 16.53 9.96 -3.40
N PRO A 817 16.37 8.74 -2.86
CA PRO A 817 15.74 8.58 -1.55
C PRO A 817 16.47 9.23 -0.36
N ASP A 818 17.70 9.70 -0.55
CA ASP A 818 18.49 10.47 0.42
C ASP A 818 18.40 11.99 0.23
N ASN A 819 17.64 12.47 -0.76
CA ASN A 819 17.52 13.90 -1.12
C ASN A 819 18.85 14.55 -1.56
N SER A 820 19.87 13.76 -1.90
CA SER A 820 21.18 14.27 -2.34
C SER A 820 21.12 14.88 -3.73
N GLU A 821 20.49 14.17 -4.67
CA GLU A 821 20.35 14.58 -6.06
C GLU A 821 18.92 14.38 -6.53
N ALA A 822 18.43 15.30 -7.34
CA ALA A 822 17.18 15.16 -8.06
C ALA A 822 17.42 15.32 -9.55
N GLU A 823 17.02 14.30 -10.32
CA GLU A 823 17.09 14.34 -11.77
C GLU A 823 15.88 15.11 -12.30
N PHE A 824 16.05 16.01 -13.26
CA PHE A 824 14.93 16.72 -13.88
C PHE A 824 14.75 16.35 -15.35
N ALA A 825 13.53 16.51 -15.81
CA ALA A 825 13.24 16.51 -17.24
C ALA A 825 12.03 17.37 -17.57
N ILE A 826 12.07 18.06 -18.71
CA ILE A 826 11.04 18.98 -19.15
C ILE A 826 10.58 18.64 -20.56
N LEU A 827 9.28 18.77 -20.82
CA LEU A 827 8.68 18.61 -22.13
C LEU A 827 7.56 19.63 -22.31
N ILE A 828 7.50 20.27 -23.48
CA ILE A 828 6.53 21.32 -23.81
C ILE A 828 5.93 20.98 -25.16
N ARG A 829 4.65 21.31 -25.37
CA ARG A 829 3.98 21.11 -26.65
C ARG A 829 4.72 21.87 -27.74
N SER A 830 5.00 21.22 -28.86
CA SER A 830 5.92 21.75 -29.89
C SER A 830 5.44 23.07 -30.50
N ASP A 831 4.13 23.28 -30.57
CA ASP A 831 3.46 24.51 -31.04
C ASP A 831 3.50 25.69 -30.05
N LEU A 832 3.83 25.43 -28.77
CA LEU A 832 3.90 26.45 -27.71
C LEU A 832 5.32 26.86 -27.35
N LYS A 833 6.32 26.47 -28.14
CA LYS A 833 7.70 26.91 -27.96
C LYS A 833 7.81 28.43 -28.14
N GLY A 834 8.68 29.06 -27.35
CA GLY A 834 8.89 30.52 -27.38
C GLY A 834 7.90 31.37 -26.58
N THR A 835 6.79 30.78 -26.10
CA THR A 835 5.79 31.47 -25.23
C THR A 835 6.32 31.84 -23.85
N GLY A 836 7.43 31.22 -23.42
CA GLY A 836 8.01 31.37 -22.08
C GLY A 836 7.63 30.25 -21.11
N LEU A 837 6.68 29.38 -21.48
CA LEU A 837 6.16 28.31 -20.62
C LEU A 837 7.25 27.42 -20.02
N GLY A 838 8.25 27.04 -20.84
CA GLY A 838 9.39 26.23 -20.37
C GLY A 838 10.20 26.90 -19.27
N SER A 839 10.43 28.20 -19.38
CA SER A 839 11.15 28.97 -18.36
C SER A 839 10.36 29.05 -17.05
N MET A 840 9.02 29.07 -17.12
CA MET A 840 8.15 29.15 -15.94
C MET A 840 8.09 27.81 -15.20
N LEU A 841 7.86 26.72 -15.93
CA LEU A 841 7.91 25.37 -15.37
C LEU A 841 9.28 25.08 -14.76
N PHE A 842 10.36 25.45 -15.46
CA PHE A 842 11.71 25.21 -14.96
C PHE A 842 12.06 26.06 -13.73
N HIS A 843 11.59 27.31 -13.66
CA HIS A 843 11.72 28.11 -12.45
C HIS A 843 10.97 27.49 -11.26
N LYS A 844 9.74 27.00 -11.49
CA LYS A 844 8.92 26.35 -10.47
C LYS A 844 9.60 25.10 -9.89
N ILE A 845 10.18 24.22 -10.73
CA ILE A 845 10.84 23.03 -10.23
C ILE A 845 12.11 23.37 -9.42
N ILE A 846 12.88 24.38 -9.84
CA ILE A 846 14.06 24.85 -9.09
C ILE A 846 13.65 25.42 -7.73
N ARG A 847 12.58 26.22 -7.67
CA ARG A 847 12.04 26.74 -6.41
C ARG A 847 11.64 25.60 -5.48
N TYR A 848 10.92 24.62 -6.00
CA TYR A 848 10.50 23.44 -5.25
C TYR A 848 11.69 22.61 -4.72
N THR A 849 12.73 22.37 -5.52
CA THR A 849 13.91 21.60 -5.06
C THR A 849 14.73 22.37 -4.02
N LYS A 850 14.81 23.70 -4.13
CA LYS A 850 15.42 24.57 -3.10
C LYS A 850 14.62 24.54 -1.78
N GLU A 851 13.30 24.68 -1.83
CA GLU A 851 12.42 24.59 -0.65
C GLU A 851 12.55 23.22 0.04
N ARG A 852 12.74 22.15 -0.74
CA ARG A 852 12.99 20.79 -0.26
C ARG A 852 14.42 20.56 0.24
N ARG A 853 15.30 21.55 0.15
CA ARG A 853 16.73 21.48 0.54
C ARG A 853 17.49 20.35 -0.15
N THR A 854 17.09 20.00 -1.38
CA THR A 854 17.84 19.06 -2.21
C THR A 854 19.21 19.66 -2.53
N HIS A 855 20.29 18.88 -2.48
CA HIS A 855 21.64 19.41 -2.73
C HIS A 855 21.87 19.73 -4.22
N TRP A 856 21.66 18.75 -5.11
CA TRP A 856 21.91 18.92 -6.54
C TRP A 856 20.66 18.69 -7.38
N LEU A 857 20.45 19.58 -8.36
CA LEU A 857 19.50 19.35 -9.45
C LEU A 857 20.27 19.03 -10.72
N VAL A 858 20.07 17.83 -11.28
CA VAL A 858 20.86 17.30 -12.39
C VAL A 858 19.98 16.90 -13.57
N GLY A 859 20.52 16.95 -14.78
CA GLY A 859 19.81 16.49 -15.97
C GLY A 859 20.74 16.23 -17.13
N GLN A 860 20.32 15.37 -18.05
CA GLN A 860 21.05 15.04 -19.27
C GLN A 860 20.26 15.49 -20.49
N THR A 861 20.95 15.85 -21.57
CA THR A 861 20.32 16.15 -22.86
C THR A 861 21.24 15.80 -24.03
N LEU A 862 20.69 15.54 -25.21
CA LEU A 862 21.50 15.30 -26.41
C LEU A 862 22.29 16.56 -26.82
N PHE A 863 23.45 16.38 -27.45
CA PHE A 863 24.28 17.49 -27.97
C PHE A 863 23.51 18.49 -28.85
N GLU A 864 22.55 17.98 -29.61
CA GLU A 864 21.72 18.70 -30.57
C GLU A 864 20.71 19.63 -29.89
N ASN A 865 20.33 19.37 -28.63
CA ASN A 865 19.31 20.14 -27.91
C ASN A 865 19.88 21.46 -27.33
N LYS A 866 20.25 22.37 -28.23
CA LYS A 866 20.80 23.69 -27.89
C LYS A 866 19.80 24.57 -27.13
N ALA A 867 18.50 24.35 -27.32
CA ALA A 867 17.45 25.05 -26.59
C ALA A 867 17.49 24.73 -25.08
N MET A 868 17.59 23.45 -24.72
CA MET A 868 17.70 23.04 -23.31
C MET A 868 19.01 23.50 -22.69
N GLN A 869 20.13 23.38 -23.40
CA GLN A 869 21.43 23.90 -22.94
C GLN A 869 21.36 25.42 -22.67
N GLY A 870 20.72 26.19 -23.56
CA GLY A 870 20.52 27.63 -23.38
C GLY A 870 19.62 27.95 -22.18
N LEU A 871 18.54 27.19 -21.98
CA LEU A 871 17.66 27.33 -20.83
C LEU A 871 18.40 27.05 -19.52
N SER A 872 19.16 25.96 -19.45
CA SER A 872 19.96 25.59 -18.27
C SER A 872 21.01 26.65 -17.92
N ARG A 873 21.75 27.19 -18.90
CA ARG A 873 22.72 28.28 -18.64
C ARG A 873 22.05 29.52 -18.05
N LYS A 874 20.86 29.87 -18.53
CA LYS A 874 20.10 31.03 -18.02
C LYS A 874 19.76 30.89 -16.54
N PHE A 875 19.56 29.67 -16.05
CA PHE A 875 19.26 29.37 -14.65
C PHE A 875 20.49 28.97 -13.82
N GLY A 876 21.71 29.17 -14.34
CA GLY A 876 22.95 29.00 -13.58
C GLY A 876 23.49 27.57 -13.52
N PHE A 877 23.01 26.66 -14.37
CA PHE A 877 23.57 25.30 -14.43
C PHE A 877 24.99 25.31 -14.99
N VAL A 878 25.87 24.53 -14.37
CA VAL A 878 27.15 24.12 -14.94
C VAL A 878 26.89 23.03 -15.96
N ILE A 879 27.44 23.18 -17.16
CA ILE A 879 27.25 22.26 -18.28
C ILE A 879 28.57 21.59 -18.62
N SER A 880 28.57 20.25 -18.64
CA SER A 880 29.70 19.41 -19.06
C SER A 880 29.31 18.53 -20.24
N GLU A 881 30.22 18.40 -21.20
CA GLU A 881 30.03 17.57 -22.40
C GLU A 881 30.62 16.18 -22.15
N ASN A 882 29.82 15.12 -22.33
CA ASN A 882 30.25 13.73 -22.27
C ASN A 882 30.30 13.14 -23.69
N TYR A 883 31.50 13.12 -24.27
CA TYR A 883 31.73 12.65 -25.65
C TYR A 883 31.62 11.13 -25.82
N GLU A 884 31.66 10.33 -24.74
CA GLU A 884 31.54 8.87 -24.85
C GLU A 884 30.09 8.41 -25.05
N GLU A 885 29.12 9.16 -24.50
CA GLU A 885 27.70 8.82 -24.55
C GLU A 885 26.87 9.73 -25.48
N ASP A 886 27.51 10.68 -26.16
CA ASP A 886 26.85 11.73 -26.97
C ASP A 886 25.85 12.61 -26.17
N LEU A 887 26.14 12.81 -24.88
CA LEU A 887 25.28 13.51 -23.92
C LEU A 887 25.93 14.77 -23.35
N VAL A 888 25.07 15.72 -22.95
CA VAL A 888 25.43 16.92 -22.22
C VAL A 888 24.82 16.84 -20.83
N GLU A 889 25.66 16.88 -19.81
CA GLU A 889 25.26 16.89 -18.40
C GLU A 889 25.08 18.32 -17.91
N MET A 890 24.06 18.53 -17.09
CA MET A 890 23.70 19.83 -16.53
C MET A 890 23.54 19.65 -15.01
N ARG A 891 24.29 20.42 -14.22
CA ARG A 891 24.23 20.37 -12.75
C ARG A 891 24.04 21.76 -12.15
N LEU A 892 23.10 21.88 -11.21
CA LEU A 892 22.86 23.08 -10.40
C LEU A 892 22.99 22.74 -8.92
N ASP A 893 23.77 23.54 -8.21
CA ASP A 893 23.83 23.50 -6.74
C ASP A 893 22.61 24.23 -6.17
N CYS A 894 21.71 23.48 -5.54
CA CYS A 894 20.51 24.02 -4.91
C CYS A 894 20.74 24.43 -3.45
N SER A 895 21.93 24.17 -2.89
CA SER A 895 22.29 24.57 -1.52
C SER A 895 22.73 26.04 -1.40
N GLN A 896 23.06 26.68 -2.52
CA GLN A 896 23.47 28.09 -2.57
C GLN A 896 22.26 29.00 -2.82
N GLU A 897 22.12 30.05 -2.00
CA GLU A 897 20.99 30.98 -1.96
C GLU A 897 20.65 31.60 -3.32
#